data_AF-A0A329MHW4-F1
#
_entry.id   AF-A0A329MHW4-F1
#
_cell.length_a   1.000
_cell.length_b   1.000
_cell.length_c   1.000
_cell.angle_alpha   90.00
_cell.angle_beta   90.00
_cell.angle_gamma   90.00
#
_symmetry.space_group_name_H-M   'P 1'
#
loop_
_entity.id
_entity.type
_entity.pdbx_description
1 polymer ?
#
loop_
_entity_poly.entity_id
_entity_poly.type
_entity_poly.pdbx_seq_one_letter_code
_entity_poly.pdbx_strand_id
1 'polypeptide(L)'
;MSERNEKQRQSDSSWGKNGEQGMLLSRRKMLAAIGIAGASAAVGTLFPGGTSYAKKKNKGSDELLGGAIDSVADISQLKQKDLEDGQLIKLFGYHPGTDTGGGWLYYDASRPKSDHNGGTVFSVSVPWNGQQTVLTNFLKGTGETNGSGQGCLVRLTEESISPVHFGARIDGVTNDKAAIQAAIDYVSGIGGGTVEFPSGTALLDGLEHAIVTMPWGWTEPYWMLLKGKSNVRIKGQGWSTILKVAGGLVATNASEYQTKGFMVFSDAGNYSIENFSVQDLKIDFNGENNLLPPLNTYGSQSLCPGIWFLGGKNFSVRNVWFDKNPGHQTVVFDRAVDGAEVVDCLFTFNGGTLTGNDHINDHSTIYCLADHYIISGNRFIGRGGRTSYESTALEIHGRHGLVFGNLVDSYNTGMVRAAFGKDSVNVSVYGNTFNEVGFGLNIDAAAGSRLVVDFYENKITNRSVRPSPGRVNTAVGATMYQFAYVTPSSGNYTEVNILNNEFEQFAPDADWSIYNKGENSIFEGGKYDSVTFKGNKVTGYQGAVIRALYHAPARYDFDGNLFVNCGFAGEDARPVVHLDNVDEAWNQRIGMISLTGNKFVNVKYTHAFVFYKPLTPEKMAFTGEVSGWLSPYSGHEPNGSDFCRFDYSVGEVNENMPIAYNANSVHGKIKLSSAEETYFFKLKNTIVPWNYAGKSEAAPTAPRYFGDRRGDYYEAVLPSAGSFMRYVCVNDSPGATTLGTWKGAGSIES
;
A
#
# COMPACT_ATOMS: atom_id res chain seq x y z
N MET A 1 3.80 3.61 -34.09
CA MET A 1 3.40 2.36 -33.37
C MET A 1 1.94 2.47 -32.89
N SER A 2 1.05 3.04 -33.71
CA SER A 2 -0.27 3.56 -33.30
C SER A 2 -1.42 3.17 -34.23
N GLU A 3 -1.26 2.16 -35.10
CA GLU A 3 -2.33 1.69 -36.01
C GLU A 3 -2.63 0.19 -35.89
N ARG A 4 -1.98 -0.53 -34.95
CA ARG A 4 -2.28 -1.96 -34.69
C ARG A 4 -3.32 -2.22 -33.59
N ASN A 5 -3.73 -1.21 -32.83
CA ASN A 5 -4.64 -1.39 -31.68
C ASN A 5 -6.13 -1.23 -32.02
N GLU A 6 -6.49 -0.84 -33.25
CA GLU A 6 -7.89 -0.56 -33.60
C GLU A 6 -8.59 -1.74 -34.30
N LYS A 7 -7.82 -2.69 -34.87
CA LYS A 7 -8.37 -3.91 -35.50
C LYS A 7 -8.60 -5.07 -34.53
N GLN A 8 -8.11 -5.00 -33.30
CA GLN A 8 -8.29 -6.06 -32.29
C GLN A 8 -9.46 -5.78 -31.33
N ARG A 9 -10.10 -4.59 -31.43
CA ARG A 9 -11.33 -4.24 -30.69
C ARG A 9 -12.65 -4.59 -31.40
N GLN A 10 -12.60 -5.06 -32.65
CA GLN A 10 -13.78 -5.43 -33.43
C GLN A 10 -14.03 -6.95 -33.54
N SER A 11 -13.15 -7.81 -33.00
CA SER A 11 -13.32 -9.27 -33.09
C SER A 11 -13.90 -9.95 -31.84
N ASP A 12 -14.06 -9.23 -30.73
CA ASP A 12 -14.49 -9.83 -29.45
C ASP A 12 -16.00 -9.73 -29.19
N SER A 13 -16.80 -9.30 -30.18
CA SER A 13 -18.26 -9.10 -30.03
C SER A 13 -19.14 -10.28 -30.49
N SER A 14 -18.60 -11.50 -30.60
CA SER A 14 -19.34 -12.64 -31.18
C SER A 14 -19.52 -13.87 -30.28
N TRP A 15 -19.33 -13.75 -28.96
CA TRP A 15 -19.53 -14.88 -28.04
C TRP A 15 -20.78 -14.68 -27.17
N GLY A 16 -21.74 -15.60 -27.28
CA GLY A 16 -22.86 -15.76 -26.33
C GLY A 16 -24.27 -15.44 -26.86
N LYS A 17 -24.72 -16.02 -27.98
CA LYS A 17 -26.14 -15.95 -28.41
C LYS A 17 -27.00 -17.19 -28.13
N ASN A 18 -26.52 -18.13 -27.33
CA ASN A 18 -27.30 -19.30 -26.92
C ASN A 18 -27.22 -19.48 -25.41
N GLY A 19 -28.23 -18.97 -24.69
CA GLY A 19 -28.38 -19.10 -23.25
C GLY A 19 -29.46 -18.15 -22.72
N GLU A 20 -30.69 -18.66 -22.69
CA GLU A 20 -31.90 -18.14 -22.02
C GLU A 20 -32.33 -16.68 -22.26
N GLN A 21 -33.51 -16.57 -22.88
CA GLN A 21 -34.26 -15.33 -23.06
C GLN A 21 -34.62 -14.73 -21.70
N GLY A 22 -33.90 -13.69 -21.28
CA GLY A 22 -34.51 -12.64 -20.48
C GLY A 22 -35.71 -12.11 -21.26
N MET A 23 -36.93 -12.47 -20.83
CA MET A 23 -38.16 -12.03 -21.47
C MET A 23 -38.28 -10.51 -21.34
N LEU A 24 -37.74 -9.79 -22.33
CA LEU A 24 -38.18 -8.44 -22.65
C LEU A 24 -39.70 -8.50 -22.84
N LEU A 25 -40.44 -7.69 -22.08
CA LEU A 25 -41.87 -7.47 -22.28
C LEU A 25 -42.13 -7.41 -23.80
N SER A 26 -43.04 -8.25 -24.33
CA SER A 26 -43.36 -8.14 -25.76
C SER A 26 -43.73 -6.68 -26.04
N ARG A 27 -43.22 -6.11 -27.14
CA ARG A 27 -43.50 -4.70 -27.51
C ARG A 27 -44.99 -4.37 -27.41
N ARG A 28 -45.86 -5.36 -27.65
CA ARG A 28 -47.32 -5.24 -27.50
C ARG A 28 -47.78 -5.07 -26.04
N LYS A 29 -47.24 -5.85 -25.10
CA LYS A 29 -47.52 -5.68 -23.65
C LYS A 29 -46.94 -4.37 -23.12
N MET A 30 -45.75 -3.97 -23.57
CA MET A 30 -45.14 -2.69 -23.20
C MET A 30 -45.93 -1.50 -23.75
N LEU A 31 -46.37 -1.55 -25.03
CA LEU A 31 -47.20 -0.52 -25.64
C LEU A 31 -48.60 -0.45 -25.02
N ALA A 32 -49.17 -1.58 -24.58
CA ALA A 32 -50.41 -1.59 -23.82
C ALA A 32 -50.24 -0.92 -22.44
N ALA A 33 -49.16 -1.24 -21.71
CA ALA A 33 -48.85 -0.63 -20.43
C ALA A 33 -48.54 0.87 -20.55
N ILE A 34 -47.77 1.30 -21.56
CA ILE A 34 -47.48 2.72 -21.85
C ILE A 34 -48.75 3.45 -22.32
N GLY A 35 -49.58 2.82 -23.14
CA GLY A 35 -50.86 3.40 -23.60
C GLY A 35 -51.82 3.67 -22.43
N ILE A 36 -51.85 2.76 -21.45
CA ILE A 36 -52.66 2.92 -20.23
C ILE A 36 -52.02 3.96 -19.28
N ALA A 37 -50.72 3.90 -19.01
CA ALA A 37 -50.03 4.86 -18.14
C ALA A 37 -50.04 6.30 -18.70
N GLY A 38 -49.90 6.45 -20.02
CA GLY A 38 -50.01 7.73 -20.72
C GLY A 38 -51.43 8.31 -20.66
N ALA A 39 -52.46 7.47 -20.74
CA ALA A 39 -53.84 7.89 -20.51
C ALA A 39 -54.07 8.32 -19.05
N SER A 40 -53.54 7.59 -18.07
CA SER A 40 -53.64 7.94 -16.64
C SER A 40 -52.95 9.27 -16.29
N ALA A 41 -51.78 9.55 -16.87
CA ALA A 41 -51.06 10.80 -16.68
C ALA A 41 -51.74 12.00 -17.38
N ALA A 42 -52.37 11.77 -18.54
CA ALA A 42 -53.12 12.80 -19.27
C ALA A 42 -54.44 13.19 -18.57
N VAL A 43 -55.09 12.28 -17.85
CA VAL A 43 -56.33 12.57 -17.11
C VAL A 43 -56.05 13.45 -15.87
N GLY A 44 -54.84 13.38 -15.29
CA GLY A 44 -54.45 14.20 -14.13
C GLY A 44 -54.15 15.67 -14.41
N THR A 45 -54.06 16.10 -15.68
CA THR A 45 -53.62 17.46 -16.06
C THR A 45 -54.69 18.33 -16.72
N LEU A 46 -55.92 17.83 -16.93
CA LEU A 46 -56.95 18.55 -17.70
C LEU A 46 -58.13 19.12 -16.90
N PHE A 47 -58.14 19.04 -15.57
CA PHE A 47 -59.16 19.71 -14.74
C PHE A 47 -58.53 20.57 -13.63
N PRO A 48 -58.61 21.91 -13.69
CA PRO A 48 -58.20 22.77 -12.61
C PRO A 48 -59.31 22.81 -11.54
N GLY A 49 -59.16 21.99 -10.50
CA GLY A 49 -59.98 22.08 -9.30
C GLY A 49 -60.42 20.73 -8.75
N GLY A 50 -59.75 20.28 -7.68
CA GLY A 50 -60.23 19.18 -6.84
C GLY A 50 -59.24 18.03 -6.66
N THR A 51 -58.16 18.24 -5.91
CA THR A 51 -57.44 17.12 -5.27
C THR A 51 -58.34 16.51 -4.20
N SER A 52 -59.16 15.55 -4.58
CA SER A 52 -59.65 14.52 -3.65
C SER A 52 -58.78 13.28 -3.82
N TYR A 53 -57.57 13.32 -3.26
CA TYR A 53 -56.93 12.08 -2.83
C TYR A 53 -57.84 11.46 -1.78
N ALA A 54 -58.10 10.15 -1.90
CA ALA A 54 -59.02 9.42 -1.03
C ALA A 54 -58.76 9.75 0.45
N LYS A 55 -59.69 10.52 1.02
CA LYS A 55 -59.81 10.72 2.46
C LYS A 55 -60.00 9.34 3.06
N LYS A 56 -59.07 8.92 3.92
CA LYS A 56 -59.13 7.70 4.74
C LYS A 56 -60.56 7.50 5.26
N LYS A 57 -61.31 6.59 4.64
CA LYS A 57 -62.65 6.21 5.09
C LYS A 57 -62.55 4.80 5.65
N ASN A 58 -62.99 4.67 6.90
CA ASN A 58 -63.06 3.40 7.60
C ASN A 58 -63.94 2.38 6.85
N LYS A 59 -63.48 1.12 6.87
CA LYS A 59 -64.20 -0.17 6.84
C LYS A 59 -65.07 -0.50 5.62
N GLY A 60 -64.79 -1.64 5.00
CA GLY A 60 -65.70 -2.35 4.10
C GLY A 60 -64.96 -2.99 2.95
N SER A 61 -65.08 -4.31 2.83
CA SER A 61 -64.67 -5.10 1.67
C SER A 61 -65.25 -4.53 0.37
N ASP A 62 -64.50 -4.69 -0.72
CA ASP A 62 -64.88 -4.44 -2.12
C ASP A 62 -64.80 -2.99 -2.60
N GLU A 63 -63.60 -2.57 -3.03
CA GLU A 63 -63.33 -1.95 -4.35
C GLU A 63 -61.84 -1.54 -4.42
N LEU A 64 -60.99 -2.43 -4.94
CA LEU A 64 -59.63 -2.10 -5.41
C LEU A 64 -59.56 -2.34 -6.93
N LEU A 65 -60.48 -1.73 -7.67
CA LEU A 65 -60.47 -1.72 -9.14
C LEU A 65 -59.96 -0.35 -9.59
N GLY A 66 -58.64 -0.15 -9.44
CA GLY A 66 -57.97 1.12 -9.70
C GLY A 66 -56.47 1.17 -9.42
N GLY A 67 -55.80 0.03 -9.17
CA GLY A 67 -55.65 -0.52 -7.83
C GLY A 67 -54.30 -0.08 -7.25
N ALA A 68 -54.32 0.80 -6.24
CA ALA A 68 -53.12 1.17 -5.51
C ALA A 68 -53.11 0.42 -4.17
N ILE A 69 -51.95 -0.06 -3.76
CA ILE A 69 -51.74 -0.69 -2.45
C ILE A 69 -50.71 0.13 -1.67
N ASP A 70 -50.91 0.24 -0.36
CA ASP A 70 -50.03 1.03 0.51
C ASP A 70 -48.64 0.39 0.60
N SER A 71 -48.60 -0.93 0.78
CA SER A 71 -47.37 -1.67 1.01
C SER A 71 -47.34 -3.08 0.42
N VAL A 72 -46.17 -3.72 0.45
CA VAL A 72 -46.02 -5.14 0.07
C VAL A 72 -46.83 -6.05 0.99
N ALA A 73 -47.09 -5.66 2.23
CA ALA A 73 -47.92 -6.45 3.16
C ALA A 73 -49.37 -6.58 2.67
N ASP A 74 -49.86 -5.60 1.92
CA ASP A 74 -51.22 -5.59 1.37
C ASP A 74 -51.38 -6.49 0.13
N ILE A 75 -50.28 -6.97 -0.47
CA ILE A 75 -50.34 -7.91 -1.61
C ILE A 75 -51.10 -9.19 -1.23
N SER A 76 -50.96 -9.66 0.02
CA SER A 76 -51.65 -10.84 0.52
C SER A 76 -53.18 -10.71 0.58
N GLN A 77 -53.70 -9.48 0.51
CA GLN A 77 -55.14 -9.20 0.49
C GLN A 77 -55.71 -9.27 -0.93
N LEU A 78 -54.86 -9.26 -1.96
CA LEU A 78 -55.26 -9.40 -3.35
C LEU A 78 -55.64 -10.85 -3.63
N LYS A 79 -56.80 -11.03 -4.28
CA LYS A 79 -57.24 -12.35 -4.73
C LYS A 79 -56.82 -12.53 -6.17
N GLN A 80 -56.03 -13.57 -6.44
CA GLN A 80 -55.50 -13.86 -7.77
C GLN A 80 -56.58 -13.89 -8.87
N LYS A 81 -57.76 -14.44 -8.56
CA LYS A 81 -58.91 -14.53 -9.48
C LYS A 81 -59.49 -13.18 -9.92
N ASP A 82 -59.16 -12.11 -9.19
CA ASP A 82 -59.64 -10.75 -9.44
C ASP A 82 -58.58 -9.91 -10.18
N LEU A 83 -57.45 -10.53 -10.57
CA LEU A 83 -56.35 -9.90 -11.30
C LEU A 83 -56.33 -10.32 -12.78
N GLU A 84 -56.17 -9.36 -13.68
CA GLU A 84 -56.07 -9.59 -15.12
C GLU A 84 -54.62 -9.52 -15.61
N ASP A 85 -54.24 -10.35 -16.60
CA ASP A 85 -52.88 -10.34 -17.16
C ASP A 85 -52.54 -8.95 -17.72
N GLY A 86 -51.43 -8.37 -17.28
CA GLY A 86 -50.98 -7.02 -17.62
C GLY A 86 -51.60 -5.90 -16.76
N GLN A 87 -52.49 -6.20 -15.81
CA GLN A 87 -53.09 -5.19 -14.94
C GLN A 87 -52.03 -4.45 -14.12
N LEU A 88 -52.03 -3.11 -14.19
CA LEU A 88 -51.12 -2.26 -13.44
C LEU A 88 -51.63 -2.00 -12.02
N ILE A 89 -50.72 -2.10 -11.04
CA ILE A 89 -50.96 -1.83 -9.63
C ILE A 89 -49.90 -0.84 -9.13
N LYS A 90 -50.33 0.25 -8.50
CA LYS A 90 -49.39 1.20 -7.88
C LYS A 90 -49.04 0.71 -6.48
N LEU A 91 -47.76 0.51 -6.19
CA LEU A 91 -47.23 0.28 -4.85
C LEU A 91 -46.71 1.62 -4.32
N PHE A 92 -47.23 2.10 -3.18
CA PHE A 92 -46.77 3.37 -2.59
C PHE A 92 -45.38 3.23 -1.96
N GLY A 93 -45.17 2.24 -1.11
CA GLY A 93 -43.86 1.91 -0.54
C GLY A 93 -43.71 0.42 -0.30
N TYR A 94 -42.52 -0.04 0.06
CA TYR A 94 -42.34 -1.44 0.47
C TYR A 94 -43.02 -1.69 1.82
N HIS A 95 -42.85 -0.75 2.75
CA HIS A 95 -43.38 -0.80 4.11
C HIS A 95 -44.58 0.15 4.27
N PRO A 96 -45.57 -0.18 5.14
CA PRO A 96 -46.74 0.67 5.37
C PRO A 96 -46.38 2.12 5.74
N GLY A 97 -47.09 3.09 5.14
CA GLY A 97 -46.90 4.51 5.40
C GLY A 97 -45.56 5.10 4.90
N THR A 98 -44.84 4.39 4.03
CA THR A 98 -43.60 4.87 3.38
C THR A 98 -43.83 5.07 1.88
N ASP A 99 -43.02 5.91 1.24
CA ASP A 99 -42.93 6.04 -0.21
C ASP A 99 -41.66 5.38 -0.80
N THR A 100 -40.82 4.81 0.06
CA THR A 100 -39.57 4.13 -0.30
C THR A 100 -39.82 2.70 -0.75
N GLY A 101 -39.19 2.27 -1.85
CA GLY A 101 -39.30 0.90 -2.36
C GLY A 101 -40.62 0.60 -3.11
N GLY A 102 -41.48 1.61 -3.26
CA GLY A 102 -42.69 1.57 -4.07
C GLY A 102 -42.40 1.53 -5.58
N GLY A 103 -43.41 1.76 -6.41
CA GLY A 103 -43.28 1.69 -7.87
C GLY A 103 -44.54 1.18 -8.54
N TRP A 104 -44.45 0.87 -9.83
CA TRP A 104 -45.52 0.21 -10.55
C TRP A 104 -45.24 -1.29 -10.66
N LEU A 105 -46.26 -2.09 -10.36
CA LEU A 105 -46.28 -3.52 -10.59
C LEU A 105 -47.26 -3.81 -11.73
N TYR A 106 -47.07 -4.94 -12.42
CA TYR A 106 -48.08 -5.52 -13.29
C TYR A 106 -48.32 -6.97 -12.92
N TYR A 107 -49.54 -7.46 -13.08
CA TYR A 107 -49.82 -8.88 -12.90
C TYR A 107 -49.40 -9.67 -14.14
N ASP A 108 -48.57 -10.69 -13.99
CA ASP A 108 -48.19 -11.64 -15.04
C ASP A 108 -48.81 -12.99 -14.69
N ALA A 109 -49.89 -13.35 -15.39
CA ALA A 109 -50.64 -14.59 -15.15
C ALA A 109 -49.82 -15.85 -15.46
N SER A 110 -48.76 -15.74 -16.26
CA SER A 110 -47.90 -16.85 -16.69
C SER A 110 -46.65 -17.03 -15.82
N ARG A 111 -46.29 -16.02 -15.03
CA ARG A 111 -45.09 -16.04 -14.18
C ARG A 111 -45.18 -17.16 -13.15
N PRO A 112 -44.23 -18.11 -13.09
CA PRO A 112 -44.21 -19.12 -12.05
C PRO A 112 -44.14 -18.51 -10.65
N LYS A 113 -44.86 -19.10 -9.69
CA LYS A 113 -44.80 -18.67 -8.28
C LYS A 113 -43.46 -18.99 -7.62
N SER A 114 -42.74 -19.98 -8.13
CA SER A 114 -41.36 -20.27 -7.78
C SER A 114 -40.40 -19.11 -8.06
N ASP A 115 -40.76 -18.17 -8.93
CA ASP A 115 -39.94 -16.98 -9.23
C ASP A 115 -40.06 -15.90 -8.14
N HIS A 116 -40.89 -16.10 -7.10
CA HIS A 116 -41.02 -15.17 -5.99
C HIS A 116 -39.63 -14.86 -5.39
N ASN A 117 -39.33 -13.57 -5.26
CA ASN A 117 -38.13 -13.09 -4.58
C ASN A 117 -38.42 -11.93 -3.61
N GLY A 118 -39.70 -11.58 -3.44
CA GLY A 118 -40.17 -10.57 -2.51
C GLY A 118 -39.71 -9.15 -2.83
N GLY A 119 -39.16 -8.85 -4.01
CA GLY A 119 -38.77 -7.49 -4.38
C GLY A 119 -39.09 -7.07 -5.82
N THR A 120 -38.82 -7.94 -6.80
CA THR A 120 -39.19 -7.72 -8.20
C THR A 120 -40.29 -8.65 -8.68
N VAL A 121 -40.48 -9.79 -8.00
CA VAL A 121 -41.56 -10.75 -8.27
C VAL A 121 -42.22 -11.14 -6.95
N PHE A 122 -43.53 -10.95 -6.87
CA PHE A 122 -44.35 -11.21 -5.71
C PHE A 122 -45.48 -12.18 -6.08
N SER A 123 -45.36 -13.43 -5.65
CA SER A 123 -46.53 -14.31 -5.53
C SER A 123 -47.47 -13.77 -4.44
N VAL A 124 -48.78 -13.67 -4.77
CA VAL A 124 -49.82 -13.21 -3.85
C VAL A 124 -50.11 -14.20 -2.71
N SER A 125 -49.60 -15.43 -2.80
CA SER A 125 -49.81 -16.50 -1.80
C SER A 125 -48.65 -16.67 -0.82
N VAL A 126 -47.55 -15.94 -0.98
CA VAL A 126 -46.46 -15.93 0.02
C VAL A 126 -46.81 -14.97 1.16
N PRO A 127 -46.85 -15.41 2.42
CA PRO A 127 -47.27 -14.58 3.53
C PRO A 127 -46.22 -13.50 3.88
N TRP A 128 -46.67 -12.26 4.00
CA TRP A 128 -45.88 -11.14 4.51
C TRP A 128 -46.73 -10.24 5.40
N ASN A 129 -46.26 -9.99 6.62
CA ASN A 129 -46.96 -9.16 7.60
C ASN A 129 -46.29 -7.80 7.83
N GLY A 130 -45.30 -7.43 7.01
CA GLY A 130 -44.55 -6.18 7.15
C GLY A 130 -43.45 -6.17 8.22
N GLN A 131 -43.22 -7.28 8.94
CA GLN A 131 -42.25 -7.33 10.04
C GLN A 131 -40.87 -7.79 9.58
N GLN A 132 -39.82 -7.02 9.87
CA GLN A 132 -38.45 -7.31 9.45
C GLN A 132 -37.94 -8.69 9.90
N THR A 133 -38.41 -9.16 11.07
CA THR A 133 -38.00 -10.45 11.65
C THR A 133 -38.36 -11.66 10.78
N VAL A 134 -39.33 -11.54 9.86
CA VAL A 134 -39.72 -12.62 8.93
C VAL A 134 -39.33 -12.33 7.47
N LEU A 135 -38.59 -11.23 7.21
CA LEU A 135 -38.27 -10.79 5.85
C LEU A 135 -37.46 -11.84 5.09
N THR A 136 -36.45 -12.45 5.71
CA THR A 136 -35.63 -13.49 5.07
C THR A 136 -36.46 -14.68 4.57
N ASN A 137 -37.52 -15.05 5.30
CA ASN A 137 -38.42 -16.13 4.89
C ASN A 137 -39.31 -15.68 3.72
N PHE A 138 -39.83 -14.45 3.79
CA PHE A 138 -40.61 -13.87 2.70
C PHE A 138 -39.81 -13.81 1.41
N LEU A 139 -38.59 -13.24 1.43
CA LEU A 139 -37.71 -13.13 0.27
C LEU A 139 -37.39 -14.49 -0.38
N LYS A 140 -37.42 -15.58 0.39
CA LYS A 140 -37.21 -16.96 -0.08
C LYS A 140 -38.49 -17.67 -0.57
N GLY A 141 -39.63 -16.99 -0.54
CA GLY A 141 -40.93 -17.58 -0.87
C GLY A 141 -41.45 -18.57 0.18
N THR A 142 -40.88 -18.58 1.40
CA THR A 142 -41.31 -19.49 2.47
C THR A 142 -42.78 -19.25 2.81
N GLY A 143 -43.56 -20.33 2.84
CA GLY A 143 -45.01 -20.27 3.05
C GLY A 143 -45.83 -20.19 1.77
N GLU A 144 -45.20 -20.25 0.59
CA GLU A 144 -45.91 -20.48 -0.67
C GLU A 144 -46.75 -21.77 -0.58
N THR A 145 -48.06 -21.64 -0.82
CA THR A 145 -49.03 -22.75 -0.71
C THR A 145 -49.26 -23.45 -2.03
N ASN A 146 -48.84 -22.86 -3.15
CA ASN A 146 -48.92 -23.44 -4.49
C ASN A 146 -47.64 -23.16 -5.30
N GLY A 147 -46.53 -23.80 -4.89
CA GLY A 147 -45.21 -23.55 -5.49
C GLY A 147 -45.09 -23.90 -6.98
N SER A 148 -45.92 -24.81 -7.51
CA SER A 148 -46.01 -25.13 -8.94
C SER A 148 -47.01 -24.25 -9.70
N GLY A 149 -47.71 -23.35 -9.01
CA GLY A 149 -48.68 -22.45 -9.59
C GLY A 149 -48.05 -21.33 -10.43
N GLN A 150 -48.92 -20.60 -11.14
CA GLN A 150 -48.57 -19.42 -11.92
C GLN A 150 -49.33 -18.19 -11.40
N GLY A 151 -48.89 -17.01 -11.82
CA GLY A 151 -49.52 -15.74 -11.51
C GLY A 151 -48.80 -14.99 -10.40
N CYS A 152 -48.02 -13.98 -10.78
CA CYS A 152 -47.30 -13.11 -9.84
C CYS A 152 -47.47 -11.64 -10.21
N LEU A 153 -47.32 -10.76 -9.22
CA LEU A 153 -47.06 -9.35 -9.48
C LEU A 153 -45.59 -9.17 -9.77
N VAL A 154 -45.28 -8.47 -10.86
CA VAL A 154 -43.93 -8.23 -11.33
C VAL A 154 -43.70 -6.73 -11.35
N ARG A 155 -42.58 -6.29 -10.78
CA ARG A 155 -42.17 -4.88 -10.80
C ARG A 155 -41.86 -4.48 -12.24
N LEU A 156 -42.41 -3.34 -12.68
CA LEU A 156 -41.94 -2.70 -13.92
C LEU A 156 -40.50 -2.24 -13.66
N THR A 157 -39.55 -2.89 -14.32
CA THR A 157 -38.13 -2.74 -14.03
C THR A 157 -37.63 -1.35 -14.37
N GLU A 158 -36.99 -0.72 -13.40
CA GLU A 158 -36.18 0.49 -13.56
C GLU A 158 -34.79 0.11 -14.10
N GLU A 159 -34.00 1.09 -14.55
CA GLU A 159 -32.63 0.85 -15.04
C GLU A 159 -31.68 0.36 -13.92
N SER A 160 -32.02 0.59 -12.65
CA SER A 160 -31.26 0.14 -11.49
C SER A 160 -32.15 -0.56 -10.46
N ILE A 161 -31.54 -1.41 -9.63
CA ILE A 161 -32.19 -2.12 -8.52
C ILE A 161 -31.70 -1.53 -7.22
N SER A 162 -32.60 -1.32 -6.26
CA SER A 162 -32.25 -0.81 -4.94
C SER A 162 -32.60 -1.81 -3.84
N PRO A 163 -31.82 -1.90 -2.74
CA PRO A 163 -32.17 -2.72 -1.58
C PRO A 163 -33.55 -2.39 -0.98
N VAL A 164 -34.04 -1.17 -1.14
CA VAL A 164 -35.38 -0.79 -0.67
C VAL A 164 -36.50 -1.49 -1.45
N HIS A 165 -36.23 -1.94 -2.68
CA HIS A 165 -37.16 -2.80 -3.42
C HIS A 165 -37.32 -4.18 -2.79
N PHE A 166 -36.38 -4.59 -1.93
CA PHE A 166 -36.36 -5.86 -1.21
C PHE A 166 -36.59 -5.67 0.30
N GLY A 167 -37.07 -4.48 0.70
CA GLY A 167 -37.47 -4.20 2.07
C GLY A 167 -36.41 -3.62 2.99
N ALA A 168 -35.26 -3.16 2.47
CA ALA A 168 -34.34 -2.36 3.26
C ALA A 168 -35.02 -1.05 3.72
N ARG A 169 -34.74 -0.62 4.95
CA ARG A 169 -35.24 0.64 5.53
C ARG A 169 -34.22 1.76 5.49
N ILE A 170 -32.93 1.44 5.63
CA ILE A 170 -31.82 2.40 5.51
C ILE A 170 -31.95 3.53 6.56
N ASP A 171 -32.44 3.17 7.76
CA ASP A 171 -32.75 4.07 8.88
C ASP A 171 -31.68 4.06 10.00
N GLY A 172 -30.63 3.24 9.84
CA GLY A 172 -29.54 3.07 10.80
C GLY A 172 -29.87 2.18 12.01
N VAL A 173 -31.08 1.62 12.06
CA VAL A 173 -31.59 0.83 13.20
C VAL A 173 -32.02 -0.56 12.76
N THR A 174 -32.68 -0.65 11.61
CA THR A 174 -33.20 -1.89 11.05
C THR A 174 -32.08 -2.68 10.38
N ASN A 175 -31.98 -3.98 10.68
CA ASN A 175 -31.07 -4.86 9.96
C ASN A 175 -31.50 -5.01 8.49
N ASP A 176 -30.72 -4.43 7.59
CA ASP A 176 -30.97 -4.37 6.16
C ASP A 176 -30.21 -5.45 5.37
N LYS A 177 -29.39 -6.25 6.04
CA LYS A 177 -28.50 -7.24 5.41
C LYS A 177 -29.24 -8.17 4.43
N ALA A 178 -30.39 -8.72 4.84
CA ALA A 178 -31.15 -9.67 4.01
C ALA A 178 -31.69 -9.03 2.73
N ALA A 179 -32.19 -7.80 2.82
CA ALA A 179 -32.70 -7.05 1.68
C ALA A 179 -31.58 -6.68 0.70
N ILE A 180 -30.41 -6.28 1.23
CA ILE A 180 -29.23 -5.98 0.41
C ILE A 180 -28.74 -7.23 -0.33
N GLN A 181 -28.62 -8.37 0.37
CA GLN A 181 -28.18 -9.60 -0.27
C GLN A 181 -29.16 -10.05 -1.36
N ALA A 182 -30.47 -9.93 -1.13
CA ALA A 182 -31.48 -10.26 -2.14
C ALA A 182 -31.38 -9.37 -3.40
N ALA A 183 -31.07 -8.08 -3.23
CA ALA A 183 -30.82 -7.18 -4.35
C ALA A 183 -29.57 -7.60 -5.15
N ILE A 184 -28.48 -7.95 -4.46
CA ILE A 184 -27.23 -8.45 -5.08
C ILE A 184 -27.50 -9.75 -5.85
N ASP A 185 -28.20 -10.70 -5.22
CA ASP A 185 -28.50 -12.00 -5.81
C ASP A 185 -29.40 -11.85 -7.04
N TYR A 186 -30.41 -10.97 -6.99
CA TYR A 186 -31.26 -10.67 -8.14
C TYR A 186 -30.45 -10.08 -9.30
N VAL A 187 -29.65 -9.04 -9.06
CA VAL A 187 -28.84 -8.39 -10.10
C VAL A 187 -27.85 -9.37 -10.72
N SER A 188 -27.18 -10.19 -9.90
CA SER A 188 -26.32 -11.25 -10.40
C SER A 188 -27.09 -12.29 -11.23
N GLY A 189 -28.27 -12.70 -10.77
CA GLY A 189 -29.11 -13.70 -11.43
C GLY A 189 -29.62 -13.30 -12.81
N ILE A 190 -29.75 -11.99 -13.08
CA ILE A 190 -30.10 -11.47 -14.41
C ILE A 190 -28.89 -11.14 -15.30
N GLY A 191 -27.68 -11.57 -14.89
CA GLY A 191 -26.44 -11.41 -15.66
C GLY A 191 -25.57 -10.22 -15.24
N GLY A 192 -25.95 -9.48 -14.20
CA GLY A 192 -25.22 -8.33 -13.67
C GLY A 192 -25.99 -7.02 -13.75
N GLY A 193 -25.36 -5.94 -13.28
CA GLY A 193 -25.95 -4.61 -13.22
C GLY A 193 -25.54 -3.84 -11.97
N THR A 194 -26.31 -2.81 -11.64
CA THR A 194 -26.03 -1.95 -10.49
C THR A 194 -27.08 -2.11 -9.40
N VAL A 195 -26.62 -2.37 -8.18
CA VAL A 195 -27.38 -2.20 -6.94
C VAL A 195 -27.14 -0.77 -6.44
N GLU A 196 -28.13 0.11 -6.65
CA GLU A 196 -28.07 1.51 -6.26
C GLU A 196 -28.72 1.75 -4.88
N PHE A 197 -27.94 2.32 -3.98
CA PHE A 197 -28.35 2.67 -2.64
C PHE A 197 -28.79 4.14 -2.59
N PRO A 198 -29.96 4.45 -1.99
CA PRO A 198 -30.26 5.82 -1.63
C PRO A 198 -29.37 6.28 -0.46
N SER A 199 -29.28 7.60 -0.27
CA SER A 199 -28.70 8.17 0.95
C SER A 199 -29.40 7.66 2.22
N GLY A 200 -28.64 7.51 3.29
CA GLY A 200 -29.10 6.98 4.58
C GLY A 200 -28.13 5.96 5.15
N THR A 201 -28.51 5.28 6.22
CA THR A 201 -27.65 4.28 6.89
C THR A 201 -28.29 2.90 6.86
N ALA A 202 -27.69 1.97 6.11
CA ALA A 202 -28.07 0.57 6.16
C ALA A 202 -27.30 -0.15 7.26
N LEU A 203 -28.01 -0.66 8.28
CA LEU A 203 -27.38 -1.43 9.36
C LEU A 203 -27.18 -2.88 8.91
N LEU A 204 -25.96 -3.38 9.04
CA LEU A 204 -25.57 -4.76 8.74
C LEU A 204 -25.39 -5.53 10.04
N ASP A 205 -26.31 -6.45 10.33
CA ASP A 205 -26.29 -7.27 11.54
C ASP A 205 -26.46 -8.77 11.25
N GLY A 206 -25.87 -9.58 12.14
CA GLY A 206 -25.77 -11.03 12.04
C GLY A 206 -24.73 -11.47 11.03
N LEU A 207 -23.89 -12.42 11.41
CA LEU A 207 -22.87 -12.98 10.54
C LEU A 207 -23.40 -14.23 9.82
N GLU A 208 -23.05 -14.37 8.55
CA GLU A 208 -23.11 -15.65 7.84
C GLU A 208 -21.72 -16.28 7.87
N HIS A 209 -21.64 -17.61 8.00
CA HIS A 209 -20.37 -18.32 7.84
C HIS A 209 -20.33 -19.09 6.52
N ALA A 210 -19.15 -19.13 5.89
CA ALA A 210 -18.82 -20.06 4.82
C ALA A 210 -17.57 -20.85 5.23
N ILE A 211 -17.52 -22.14 4.90
CA ILE A 211 -16.32 -22.94 5.05
C ILE A 211 -15.53 -22.79 3.75
N VAL A 212 -14.38 -22.12 3.81
CA VAL A 212 -13.54 -21.86 2.64
C VAL A 212 -12.34 -22.80 2.66
N THR A 213 -12.20 -23.62 1.61
CA THR A 213 -11.03 -24.45 1.41
C THR A 213 -10.05 -23.75 0.48
N MET A 214 -8.89 -23.42 1.03
CA MET A 214 -7.78 -22.82 0.29
C MET A 214 -7.19 -23.81 -0.72
N PRO A 215 -6.54 -23.31 -1.80
CA PRO A 215 -5.88 -24.15 -2.78
C PRO A 215 -4.85 -25.15 -2.21
N TRP A 216 -4.30 -24.87 -1.02
CA TRP A 216 -3.33 -25.73 -0.29
C TRP A 216 -3.98 -26.70 0.70
N GLY A 217 -5.31 -26.86 0.67
CA GLY A 217 -6.05 -27.83 1.45
C GLY A 217 -6.42 -27.40 2.87
N TRP A 218 -5.99 -26.22 3.32
CA TRP A 218 -6.41 -25.64 4.59
C TRP A 218 -7.84 -25.12 4.49
N THR A 219 -8.65 -25.40 5.49
CA THR A 219 -10.05 -25.00 5.51
C THR A 219 -10.32 -24.12 6.71
N GLU A 220 -10.95 -22.97 6.50
CA GLU A 220 -11.22 -22.00 7.55
C GLU A 220 -12.63 -21.40 7.46
N PRO A 221 -13.27 -21.09 8.62
CA PRO A 221 -14.58 -20.47 8.63
C PRO A 221 -14.46 -18.96 8.35
N TYR A 222 -15.16 -18.49 7.34
CA TYR A 222 -15.22 -17.08 6.95
C TYR A 222 -16.54 -16.48 7.39
N TRP A 223 -16.46 -15.43 8.20
CA TRP A 223 -17.63 -14.71 8.71
C TRP A 223 -17.85 -13.45 7.89
N MET A 224 -19.01 -13.34 7.24
CA MET A 224 -19.32 -12.26 6.32
C MET A 224 -20.71 -11.67 6.56
N LEU A 225 -20.88 -10.43 6.12
CA LEU A 225 -22.16 -9.74 6.12
C LEU A 225 -22.83 -9.86 4.74
N LEU A 226 -22.08 -9.65 3.65
CA LEU A 226 -22.59 -9.70 2.29
C LEU A 226 -21.64 -10.52 1.38
N LYS A 227 -22.24 -11.27 0.45
CA LYS A 227 -21.53 -12.04 -0.58
C LYS A 227 -21.42 -11.21 -1.84
N GLY A 228 -20.19 -10.96 -2.28
CA GLY A 228 -19.91 -10.41 -3.61
C GLY A 228 -20.33 -11.39 -4.70
N LYS A 229 -20.70 -10.86 -5.87
CA LYS A 229 -21.12 -11.65 -7.03
C LYS A 229 -20.57 -11.05 -8.32
N SER A 230 -20.35 -11.88 -9.32
CA SER A 230 -19.83 -11.41 -10.61
C SER A 230 -20.79 -10.42 -11.28
N ASN A 231 -20.22 -9.45 -11.98
CA ASN A 231 -20.93 -8.44 -12.77
C ASN A 231 -21.87 -7.54 -11.94
N VAL A 232 -21.67 -7.48 -10.61
CA VAL A 232 -22.45 -6.62 -9.71
C VAL A 232 -21.66 -5.37 -9.33
N ARG A 233 -22.28 -4.21 -9.53
CA ARG A 233 -21.80 -2.92 -9.02
C ARG A 233 -22.64 -2.48 -7.83
N ILE A 234 -21.99 -2.22 -6.69
CA ILE A 234 -22.57 -1.57 -5.52
C ILE A 234 -22.29 -0.07 -5.65
N LYS A 235 -23.33 0.76 -5.65
CA LYS A 235 -23.19 2.21 -5.83
C LYS A 235 -24.07 2.98 -4.87
N GLY A 236 -23.48 3.93 -4.15
CA GLY A 236 -24.23 4.89 -3.34
C GLY A 236 -24.42 6.25 -4.02
N GLN A 237 -24.96 7.21 -3.27
CA GLN A 237 -25.13 8.61 -3.64
C GLN A 237 -24.02 9.51 -3.04
N GLY A 238 -22.81 8.98 -2.94
CA GLY A 238 -21.72 9.57 -2.17
C GLY A 238 -21.74 9.11 -0.71
N TRP A 239 -20.90 9.72 0.12
CA TRP A 239 -20.69 9.27 1.52
C TRP A 239 -21.89 9.48 2.47
N SER A 240 -22.98 10.07 1.99
CA SER A 240 -24.29 10.07 2.69
C SER A 240 -24.98 8.70 2.64
N THR A 241 -24.55 7.81 1.75
CA THR A 241 -24.90 6.38 1.77
C THR A 241 -23.93 5.65 2.69
N ILE A 242 -24.42 5.06 3.77
CA ILE A 242 -23.59 4.44 4.80
C ILE A 242 -23.98 2.97 4.97
N LEU A 243 -23.03 2.07 4.75
CA LEU A 243 -23.12 0.68 5.21
C LEU A 243 -22.49 0.62 6.60
N LYS A 244 -23.31 0.50 7.64
CA LYS A 244 -22.85 0.49 9.04
C LYS A 244 -22.87 -0.92 9.60
N VAL A 245 -21.73 -1.37 10.11
CA VAL A 245 -21.63 -2.66 10.81
C VAL A 245 -22.24 -2.54 12.21
N ALA A 246 -23.06 -3.51 12.60
CA ALA A 246 -23.61 -3.57 13.96
C ALA A 246 -22.50 -3.70 15.02
N GLY A 247 -22.78 -3.23 16.23
CA GLY A 247 -21.85 -3.35 17.35
C GLY A 247 -21.79 -4.76 17.92
N GLY A 248 -20.64 -5.15 18.48
CA GLY A 248 -20.46 -6.41 19.17
C GLY A 248 -20.22 -7.63 18.26
N LEU A 249 -20.16 -7.46 16.93
CA LEU A 249 -20.00 -8.60 16.01
C LEU A 249 -18.67 -9.32 16.20
N VAL A 250 -17.59 -8.61 16.50
CA VAL A 250 -16.28 -9.24 16.81
C VAL A 250 -16.36 -10.16 18.03
N ALA A 251 -17.22 -9.85 19.00
CA ALA A 251 -17.41 -10.69 20.18
C ALA A 251 -18.28 -11.93 19.90
N THR A 252 -19.16 -11.89 18.88
CA THR A 252 -20.13 -12.97 18.60
C THR A 252 -19.49 -14.28 18.12
N ASN A 253 -18.33 -14.24 17.49
CA ASN A 253 -17.60 -15.40 16.98
C ASN A 253 -16.23 -15.59 17.65
N ALA A 254 -16.12 -15.18 18.92
CA ALA A 254 -14.87 -15.20 19.67
C ALA A 254 -14.39 -16.61 20.11
N SER A 255 -15.11 -17.70 19.81
CA SER A 255 -14.78 -19.05 20.28
C SER A 255 -13.70 -19.78 19.43
N GLU A 256 -12.58 -20.06 20.10
CA GLU A 256 -11.49 -21.04 19.87
C GLU A 256 -10.70 -21.15 18.54
N TYR A 257 -11.15 -20.71 17.35
CA TYR A 257 -10.35 -20.92 16.10
C TYR A 257 -10.19 -19.73 15.13
N GLN A 258 -8.90 -19.45 14.87
CA GLN A 258 -8.13 -18.77 13.79
C GLN A 258 -8.69 -17.59 12.97
N THR A 259 -9.97 -17.46 12.64
CA THR A 259 -10.50 -16.34 11.83
C THR A 259 -11.67 -15.66 12.54
N LYS A 260 -11.34 -14.80 13.51
CA LYS A 260 -12.30 -13.97 14.25
C LYS A 260 -12.75 -12.77 13.38
N GLY A 261 -13.89 -12.16 13.69
CA GLY A 261 -14.30 -10.87 13.11
C GLY A 261 -15.38 -10.97 12.03
N PHE A 262 -15.33 -10.10 11.02
CA PHE A 262 -16.37 -9.99 10.00
C PHE A 262 -15.83 -9.42 8.68
N MET A 263 -16.39 -9.85 7.55
CA MET A 263 -16.10 -9.29 6.24
C MET A 263 -17.35 -8.59 5.73
N VAL A 264 -17.27 -7.30 5.33
CA VAL A 264 -18.46 -6.62 4.80
C VAL A 264 -18.85 -7.23 3.46
N PHE A 265 -17.94 -7.24 2.48
CA PHE A 265 -18.08 -8.00 1.24
C PHE A 265 -17.01 -9.08 1.14
N SER A 266 -17.44 -10.32 0.86
CA SER A 266 -16.56 -11.47 0.67
C SER A 266 -16.92 -12.27 -0.58
N ASP A 267 -15.93 -12.95 -1.17
CA ASP A 267 -16.15 -13.96 -2.21
C ASP A 267 -16.77 -15.27 -1.71
N ALA A 268 -16.84 -15.46 -0.39
CA ALA A 268 -17.30 -16.69 0.26
C ALA A 268 -16.59 -17.96 -0.25
N GLY A 269 -15.32 -17.85 -0.63
CA GLY A 269 -14.55 -18.95 -1.21
C GLY A 269 -14.81 -19.20 -2.70
N ASN A 270 -15.60 -18.35 -3.36
CA ASN A 270 -15.75 -18.38 -4.81
C ASN A 270 -14.64 -17.58 -5.50
N TYR A 271 -13.52 -18.24 -5.80
CA TYR A 271 -12.36 -17.64 -6.46
C TYR A 271 -12.57 -17.25 -7.94
N SER A 272 -13.78 -17.38 -8.48
CA SER A 272 -14.10 -17.05 -9.88
C SER A 272 -14.97 -15.80 -10.05
N ILE A 273 -15.06 -14.94 -9.02
CA ILE A 273 -15.82 -13.69 -9.13
C ILE A 273 -15.12 -12.75 -10.12
N GLU A 274 -15.88 -12.09 -10.98
CA GLU A 274 -15.37 -11.12 -11.94
C GLU A 274 -16.21 -9.85 -12.02
N ASN A 275 -15.59 -8.71 -12.33
CA ASN A 275 -16.27 -7.44 -12.59
C ASN A 275 -17.15 -6.94 -11.41
N PHE A 276 -16.74 -7.24 -10.17
CA PHE A 276 -17.40 -6.71 -8.98
C PHE A 276 -16.85 -5.34 -8.62
N SER A 277 -17.73 -4.38 -8.27
CA SER A 277 -17.29 -3.04 -7.89
C SER A 277 -18.09 -2.43 -6.75
N VAL A 278 -17.44 -1.55 -5.98
CA VAL A 278 -18.05 -0.75 -4.91
C VAL A 278 -17.66 0.71 -5.09
N GLN A 279 -18.65 1.61 -5.11
CA GLN A 279 -18.38 3.03 -5.33
C GLN A 279 -19.35 3.98 -4.61
N ASP A 280 -18.86 5.19 -4.37
CA ASP A 280 -19.65 6.35 -3.94
C ASP A 280 -20.46 6.11 -2.65
N LEU A 281 -19.82 5.54 -1.62
CA LEU A 281 -20.47 5.27 -0.33
C LEU A 281 -19.47 5.27 0.83
N LYS A 282 -19.98 5.22 2.06
CA LYS A 282 -19.22 4.99 3.28
C LYS A 282 -19.43 3.57 3.81
N ILE A 283 -18.37 2.91 4.24
CA ILE A 283 -18.40 1.71 5.07
C ILE A 283 -17.93 2.11 6.48
N ASP A 284 -18.89 2.18 7.41
CA ASP A 284 -18.65 2.45 8.83
C ASP A 284 -18.55 1.12 9.59
N PHE A 285 -17.34 0.77 10.00
CA PHE A 285 -17.07 -0.47 10.72
C PHE A 285 -17.56 -0.45 12.17
N ASN A 286 -18.01 0.73 12.65
CA ASN A 286 -18.45 0.93 14.01
C ASN A 286 -17.39 0.45 15.02
N GLY A 287 -16.12 0.78 14.73
CA GLY A 287 -14.94 0.18 15.36
C GLY A 287 -14.91 0.29 16.88
N GLU A 288 -15.38 1.39 17.45
CA GLU A 288 -15.42 1.55 18.91
C GLU A 288 -16.32 0.53 19.62
N ASN A 289 -17.30 -0.02 18.88
CA ASN A 289 -18.18 -1.09 19.36
C ASN A 289 -17.75 -2.49 18.86
N ASN A 290 -16.65 -2.57 18.14
CA ASN A 290 -16.11 -3.78 17.52
C ASN A 290 -14.59 -3.91 17.78
N LEU A 291 -14.12 -3.43 18.93
CA LEU A 291 -12.71 -3.50 19.33
C LEU A 291 -12.22 -4.94 19.38
N LEU A 292 -10.95 -5.16 19.03
CA LEU A 292 -10.39 -6.49 19.05
C LEU A 292 -10.20 -7.01 20.47
N PRO A 293 -10.52 -8.28 20.75
CA PRO A 293 -10.13 -8.93 21.99
C PRO A 293 -8.61 -9.16 22.01
N PRO A 294 -8.03 -9.50 23.18
CA PRO A 294 -6.66 -10.01 23.25
C PRO A 294 -6.41 -11.15 22.25
N LEU A 295 -5.14 -11.29 21.84
CA LEU A 295 -4.69 -12.40 21.01
C LEU A 295 -5.12 -13.74 21.60
N ASN A 296 -5.53 -14.67 20.73
CA ASN A 296 -5.74 -16.05 21.17
C ASN A 296 -4.38 -16.73 21.44
N THR A 297 -4.42 -17.97 21.94
CA THR A 297 -3.24 -18.80 22.18
C THR A 297 -2.38 -19.06 20.95
N TYR A 298 -2.91 -18.82 19.74
CA TYR A 298 -2.21 -18.98 18.46
C TYR A 298 -1.67 -17.64 17.90
N GLY A 299 -1.87 -16.52 18.60
CA GLY A 299 -1.45 -15.20 18.13
C GLY A 299 -2.29 -14.62 16.98
N SER A 300 -3.41 -15.25 16.60
CA SER A 300 -4.25 -14.81 15.48
C SER A 300 -5.13 -13.62 15.86
N GLN A 301 -5.20 -12.63 14.96
CA GLN A 301 -6.03 -11.43 15.08
C GLN A 301 -7.40 -11.61 14.41
N SER A 302 -8.35 -10.74 14.70
CA SER A 302 -9.63 -10.73 13.99
C SER A 302 -9.51 -10.01 12.65
N LEU A 303 -9.98 -10.68 11.59
CA LEU A 303 -10.13 -10.12 10.26
C LEU A 303 -11.42 -9.30 10.25
N CYS A 304 -11.32 -7.99 10.00
CA CYS A 304 -12.49 -7.13 9.87
C CYS A 304 -12.56 -6.38 8.52
N PRO A 305 -12.24 -6.97 7.36
CA PRO A 305 -12.16 -6.24 6.09
C PRO A 305 -13.52 -5.72 5.61
N GLY A 306 -13.50 -4.56 4.95
CA GLY A 306 -14.64 -4.10 4.16
C GLY A 306 -14.76 -4.87 2.85
N ILE A 307 -13.63 -5.23 2.26
CA ILE A 307 -13.52 -5.94 0.99
C ILE A 307 -12.53 -7.09 1.17
N TRP A 308 -12.96 -8.33 0.93
CA TRP A 308 -12.10 -9.51 1.00
C TRP A 308 -12.36 -10.47 -0.16
N PHE A 309 -11.46 -10.45 -1.14
CA PHE A 309 -11.50 -11.33 -2.30
C PHE A 309 -10.17 -12.04 -2.44
N LEU A 310 -10.19 -13.37 -2.38
CA LEU A 310 -8.98 -14.19 -2.46
C LEU A 310 -8.64 -14.61 -3.88
N GLY A 311 -9.60 -14.52 -4.79
CA GLY A 311 -9.42 -14.79 -6.21
C GLY A 311 -10.51 -14.14 -7.05
N GLY A 312 -10.21 -13.97 -8.34
CA GLY A 312 -11.13 -13.38 -9.29
C GLY A 312 -10.49 -12.30 -10.14
N LYS A 313 -11.30 -11.54 -10.89
CA LYS A 313 -10.80 -10.56 -11.84
C LYS A 313 -11.57 -9.25 -11.89
N ASN A 314 -10.88 -8.19 -12.30
CA ASN A 314 -11.47 -6.88 -12.59
C ASN A 314 -12.30 -6.31 -11.43
N PHE A 315 -11.70 -6.22 -10.24
CA PHE A 315 -12.31 -5.60 -9.07
C PHE A 315 -12.05 -4.09 -9.06
N SER A 316 -13.05 -3.31 -8.64
CA SER A 316 -12.90 -1.86 -8.53
C SER A 316 -13.54 -1.30 -7.25
N VAL A 317 -12.76 -0.55 -6.48
CA VAL A 317 -13.19 0.15 -5.26
C VAL A 317 -12.88 1.64 -5.48
N ARG A 318 -13.92 2.46 -5.64
CA ARG A 318 -13.75 3.86 -6.06
C ARG A 318 -14.54 4.83 -5.22
N ASN A 319 -13.90 5.90 -4.73
CA ASN A 319 -14.58 6.94 -3.94
C ASN A 319 -15.35 6.36 -2.73
N VAL A 320 -14.75 5.37 -2.05
CA VAL A 320 -15.32 4.74 -0.86
C VAL A 320 -14.64 5.30 0.38
N TRP A 321 -15.43 5.67 1.39
CA TRP A 321 -14.92 6.04 2.71
C TRP A 321 -14.99 4.84 3.66
N PHE A 322 -13.84 4.27 4.00
CA PHE A 322 -13.69 3.24 5.03
C PHE A 322 -13.35 3.90 6.37
N ASP A 323 -14.22 3.75 7.38
CA ASP A 323 -14.10 4.47 8.65
C ASP A 323 -14.07 3.53 9.84
N LYS A 324 -13.06 3.68 10.70
CA LYS A 324 -12.92 3.00 12.00
C LYS A 324 -12.83 1.48 11.92
N ASN A 325 -12.10 0.96 10.93
CA ASN A 325 -11.84 -0.47 10.83
C ASN A 325 -11.04 -0.97 12.06
N PRO A 326 -11.57 -1.92 12.85
CA PRO A 326 -10.84 -2.41 14.04
C PRO A 326 -9.89 -3.57 13.70
N GLY A 327 -10.02 -4.19 12.54
CA GLY A 327 -9.40 -5.48 12.24
C GLY A 327 -8.00 -5.37 11.65
N HIS A 328 -7.46 -6.54 11.33
CA HIS A 328 -6.15 -6.70 10.71
C HIS A 328 -6.05 -6.05 9.32
N GLN A 329 -7.13 -6.01 8.54
CA GLN A 329 -7.09 -5.48 7.17
C GLN A 329 -8.39 -4.77 6.81
N THR A 330 -8.33 -3.79 5.89
CA THR A 330 -9.54 -3.06 5.42
C THR A 330 -9.96 -3.47 4.00
N VAL A 331 -9.05 -3.44 3.04
CA VAL A 331 -9.28 -3.90 1.66
C VAL A 331 -8.25 -4.97 1.31
N VAL A 332 -8.74 -6.13 0.86
CA VAL A 332 -7.91 -7.31 0.65
C VAL A 332 -8.21 -7.91 -0.71
N PHE A 333 -7.16 -7.94 -1.54
CA PHE A 333 -7.11 -8.67 -2.78
C PHE A 333 -5.96 -9.67 -2.70
N ASP A 334 -6.28 -10.94 -2.48
CA ASP A 334 -5.26 -11.96 -2.22
C ASP A 334 -4.88 -12.77 -3.49
N ARG A 335 -3.82 -13.58 -3.34
CA ARG A 335 -3.10 -14.50 -4.26
C ARG A 335 -3.62 -14.75 -5.68
N ALA A 336 -4.91 -14.97 -5.90
CA ALA A 336 -5.48 -15.33 -7.20
C ALA A 336 -6.29 -14.21 -7.86
N VAL A 337 -6.13 -12.97 -7.40
CA VAL A 337 -6.74 -11.78 -8.00
C VAL A 337 -5.88 -11.22 -9.13
N ASP A 338 -6.53 -10.89 -10.26
CA ASP A 338 -5.93 -10.27 -11.44
C ASP A 338 -6.78 -9.09 -11.92
N GLY A 339 -6.24 -7.87 -11.93
CA GLY A 339 -7.03 -6.67 -12.21
C GLY A 339 -7.76 -6.16 -10.97
N ALA A 340 -7.10 -5.35 -10.15
CA ALA A 340 -7.72 -4.73 -8.97
C ALA A 340 -7.44 -3.23 -8.90
N GLU A 341 -8.48 -2.45 -8.63
CA GLU A 341 -8.37 -1.00 -8.50
C GLU A 341 -8.86 -0.52 -7.12
N VAL A 342 -8.07 0.30 -6.45
CA VAL A 342 -8.49 1.06 -5.27
C VAL A 342 -8.15 2.53 -5.50
N VAL A 343 -9.17 3.33 -5.84
CA VAL A 343 -8.97 4.70 -6.34
C VAL A 343 -9.81 5.72 -5.59
N ASP A 344 -9.21 6.87 -5.27
CA ASP A 344 -9.87 8.02 -4.65
C ASP A 344 -10.63 7.67 -3.35
N CYS A 345 -10.17 6.66 -2.61
CA CYS A 345 -10.80 6.24 -1.36
C CYS A 345 -10.25 7.02 -0.15
N LEU A 346 -11.07 7.15 0.89
CA LEU A 346 -10.69 7.73 2.17
C LEU A 346 -10.69 6.64 3.24
N PHE A 347 -9.61 6.56 4.01
CA PHE A 347 -9.44 5.64 5.13
C PHE A 347 -9.16 6.46 6.40
N THR A 348 -10.01 6.32 7.42
CA THR A 348 -9.87 7.08 8.66
C THR A 348 -9.93 6.18 9.88
N PHE A 349 -8.95 6.35 10.78
CA PHE A 349 -8.93 5.72 12.11
C PHE A 349 -8.97 4.17 12.06
N ASN A 350 -8.26 3.56 11.12
CA ASN A 350 -8.19 2.10 10.96
C ASN A 350 -7.07 1.46 11.79
N GLY A 351 -7.24 0.18 12.13
CA GLY A 351 -6.24 -0.61 12.87
C GLY A 351 -5.98 -0.05 14.26
N GLY A 352 -4.72 0.10 14.63
CA GLY A 352 -4.35 0.70 15.93
C GLY A 352 -4.48 2.22 15.98
N THR A 353 -4.82 2.88 14.88
CA THR A 353 -5.15 4.31 14.91
C THR A 353 -6.55 4.56 15.48
N LEU A 354 -7.37 3.51 15.57
CA LEU A 354 -8.66 3.50 16.26
C LEU A 354 -8.50 3.63 17.78
N THR A 355 -9.30 4.49 18.40
CA THR A 355 -9.23 4.70 19.85
C THR A 355 -9.71 3.46 20.61
N GLY A 356 -8.91 3.00 21.57
CA GLY A 356 -9.23 1.84 22.42
C GLY A 356 -8.91 0.49 21.78
N ASN A 357 -8.41 0.45 20.54
CA ASN A 357 -8.06 -0.80 19.86
C ASN A 357 -6.66 -1.31 20.24
N ASP A 358 -6.39 -1.37 21.55
CA ASP A 358 -5.03 -1.59 22.09
C ASP A 358 -4.57 -3.07 22.00
N HIS A 359 -5.37 -3.96 21.40
CA HIS A 359 -5.06 -5.39 21.19
C HIS A 359 -4.73 -5.76 19.74
N ILE A 360 -4.82 -4.81 18.81
CA ILE A 360 -4.26 -4.98 17.47
C ILE A 360 -2.74 -5.16 17.61
N ASN A 361 -2.14 -6.04 16.81
CA ASN A 361 -0.69 -6.27 16.78
C ASN A 361 -0.13 -6.15 15.35
N ASP A 362 -1.02 -6.15 14.36
CA ASP A 362 -0.71 -5.98 12.95
C ASP A 362 -1.93 -5.37 12.23
N HIS A 363 -1.69 -4.50 11.26
CA HIS A 363 -2.74 -3.93 10.43
C HIS A 363 -2.21 -3.46 9.07
N SER A 364 -2.93 -3.82 8.00
CA SER A 364 -2.71 -3.28 6.66
C SER A 364 -4.01 -2.72 6.09
N THR A 365 -4.09 -1.41 5.89
CA THR A 365 -5.32 -0.79 5.38
C THR A 365 -5.65 -1.33 3.99
N ILE A 366 -4.68 -1.35 3.06
CA ILE A 366 -4.80 -2.12 1.81
C ILE A 366 -3.77 -3.24 1.84
N TYR A 367 -4.23 -4.49 1.71
CA TYR A 367 -3.40 -5.67 1.48
C TYR A 367 -3.63 -6.15 0.04
N CYS A 368 -2.62 -6.05 -0.81
CA CYS A 368 -2.73 -6.39 -2.23
C CYS A 368 -1.69 -7.43 -2.62
N LEU A 369 -2.10 -8.69 -2.73
CA LEU A 369 -1.34 -9.78 -3.33
C LEU A 369 -1.89 -10.14 -4.72
N ALA A 370 -2.57 -9.21 -5.39
CA ALA A 370 -3.06 -9.32 -6.76
C ALA A 370 -1.96 -9.09 -7.81
N ASP A 371 -2.22 -9.44 -9.07
CA ASP A 371 -1.46 -8.95 -10.23
C ASP A 371 -2.28 -7.90 -11.01
N HIS A 372 -1.62 -7.03 -11.76
CA HIS A 372 -2.24 -5.95 -12.55
C HIS A 372 -3.17 -5.06 -11.73
N TYR A 373 -2.62 -4.31 -10.77
CA TYR A 373 -3.43 -3.45 -9.90
C TYR A 373 -3.07 -1.97 -10.01
N ILE A 374 -4.04 -1.12 -9.67
CA ILE A 374 -3.90 0.33 -9.57
C ILE A 374 -4.38 0.77 -8.19
N ILE A 375 -3.51 1.43 -7.43
CA ILE A 375 -3.84 2.01 -6.13
C ILE A 375 -3.46 3.49 -6.19
N SER A 376 -4.44 4.37 -6.33
CA SER A 376 -4.15 5.79 -6.59
C SER A 376 -5.12 6.79 -5.98
N GLY A 377 -4.63 7.99 -5.67
CA GLY A 377 -5.49 9.09 -5.20
C GLY A 377 -6.10 8.85 -3.81
N ASN A 378 -5.67 7.81 -3.09
CA ASN A 378 -6.24 7.46 -1.80
C ASN A 378 -5.67 8.32 -0.67
N ARG A 379 -6.47 8.52 0.38
CA ARG A 379 -6.09 9.25 1.59
C ARG A 379 -6.20 8.35 2.81
N PHE A 380 -5.10 8.15 3.51
CA PHE A 380 -5.02 7.35 4.73
C PHE A 380 -4.73 8.27 5.91
N ILE A 381 -5.69 8.45 6.79
CA ILE A 381 -5.62 9.42 7.88
C ILE A 381 -5.68 8.68 9.22
N GLY A 382 -4.51 8.55 9.85
CA GLY A 382 -4.37 8.07 11.22
C GLY A 382 -4.74 9.14 12.25
N ARG A 383 -4.49 8.83 13.53
CA ARG A 383 -4.70 9.78 14.63
C ARG A 383 -3.40 10.52 14.93
N GLY A 384 -3.30 11.78 14.51
CA GLY A 384 -2.17 12.64 14.84
C GLY A 384 -1.82 12.62 16.34
N GLY A 385 -0.54 12.52 16.67
CA GLY A 385 -0.04 12.48 18.06
C GLY A 385 -0.25 11.16 18.81
N ARG A 386 -0.93 10.15 18.24
CA ARG A 386 -1.02 8.79 18.82
C ARG A 386 -0.67 7.78 17.73
N THR A 387 0.60 7.38 17.70
CA THR A 387 1.09 6.42 16.70
C THR A 387 0.59 5.02 17.04
N SER A 388 -0.20 4.42 16.15
CA SER A 388 -0.30 2.96 16.11
C SER A 388 1.02 2.42 15.62
N TYR A 389 1.64 1.49 16.34
CA TYR A 389 2.88 0.82 15.90
C TYR A 389 2.61 -0.33 14.93
N GLU A 390 1.33 -0.69 14.81
CA GLU A 390 0.83 -1.87 14.13
C GLU A 390 0.28 -1.52 12.74
N SER A 391 0.00 -0.24 12.48
CA SER A 391 -0.71 0.18 11.27
C SER A 391 0.23 0.51 10.10
N THR A 392 0.08 -0.29 9.05
CA THR A 392 0.57 -0.10 7.69
C THR A 392 -0.57 0.41 6.81
N ALA A 393 -0.33 1.45 6.00
CA ALA A 393 -1.35 1.96 5.08
C ALA A 393 -1.45 1.07 3.82
N LEU A 394 -0.31 0.76 3.21
CA LEU A 394 -0.22 0.01 1.96
C LEU A 394 0.69 -1.20 2.14
N GLU A 395 0.16 -2.41 2.06
CA GLU A 395 0.96 -3.64 2.00
C GLU A 395 0.81 -4.28 0.63
N ILE A 396 1.84 -4.11 -0.18
CA ILE A 396 1.78 -4.34 -1.61
C ILE A 396 2.71 -5.49 -1.96
N HIS A 397 2.10 -6.53 -2.47
CA HIS A 397 2.74 -7.69 -3.05
C HIS A 397 2.38 -7.80 -4.54
N GLY A 398 2.68 -8.93 -5.17
CA GLY A 398 2.30 -9.23 -6.55
C GLY A 398 2.99 -8.37 -7.62
N ARG A 399 2.47 -8.43 -8.85
CA ARG A 399 3.20 -8.00 -10.05
C ARG A 399 2.42 -7.00 -10.89
N HIS A 400 3.14 -6.22 -11.70
CA HIS A 400 2.56 -5.32 -12.71
C HIS A 400 1.62 -4.26 -12.10
N GLY A 401 2.01 -3.71 -10.96
CA GLY A 401 1.21 -2.79 -10.16
C GLY A 401 1.63 -1.34 -10.30
N LEU A 402 0.66 -0.43 -10.13
CA LEU A 402 0.91 1.01 -10.04
C LEU A 402 0.36 1.54 -8.72
N VAL A 403 1.20 2.22 -7.94
CA VAL A 403 0.83 2.84 -6.66
C VAL A 403 1.25 4.30 -6.67
N PHE A 404 0.30 5.23 -6.86
CA PHE A 404 0.66 6.63 -7.08
C PHE A 404 -0.34 7.66 -6.60
N GLY A 405 0.15 8.87 -6.30
CA GLY A 405 -0.72 10.00 -5.91
C GLY A 405 -1.48 9.78 -4.61
N ASN A 406 -1.04 8.85 -3.75
CA ASN A 406 -1.67 8.59 -2.47
C ASN A 406 -1.11 9.52 -1.39
N LEU A 407 -1.94 9.88 -0.41
CA LEU A 407 -1.56 10.59 0.81
C LEU A 407 -1.70 9.64 2.00
N VAL A 408 -0.60 9.32 2.66
CA VAL A 408 -0.59 8.62 3.94
C VAL A 408 -0.20 9.60 5.03
N ASP A 409 -0.97 9.67 6.11
CA ASP A 409 -0.73 10.59 7.22
C ASP A 409 -0.90 9.88 8.57
N SER A 410 0.09 10.00 9.45
CA SER A 410 0.05 9.48 10.82
C SER A 410 -0.10 7.95 10.94
N TYR A 411 0.52 7.20 10.03
CA TYR A 411 0.68 5.74 10.11
C TYR A 411 2.06 5.35 10.65
N ASN A 412 2.24 4.15 11.21
CA ASN A 412 3.60 3.69 11.49
C ASN A 412 4.33 3.36 10.20
N THR A 413 3.71 2.58 9.33
CA THR A 413 4.30 2.23 8.03
C THR A 413 3.46 2.81 6.91
N GLY A 414 4.08 3.68 6.11
CA GLY A 414 3.49 4.21 4.90
C GLY A 414 3.20 3.09 3.91
N MET A 415 4.22 2.29 3.62
CA MET A 415 4.10 1.19 2.69
C MET A 415 5.04 0.03 2.98
N VAL A 416 4.58 -1.19 2.75
CA VAL A 416 5.39 -2.41 2.66
C VAL A 416 5.38 -2.89 1.20
N ARG A 417 6.56 -3.20 0.66
CA ARG A 417 6.75 -3.96 -0.58
C ARG A 417 7.23 -5.34 -0.21
N ALA A 418 6.35 -6.32 -0.43
CA ALA A 418 6.62 -7.68 -0.04
C ALA A 418 6.65 -8.66 -1.22
N ALA A 419 7.48 -9.69 -1.11
CA ALA A 419 7.52 -10.84 -2.00
C ALA A 419 7.44 -12.13 -1.16
N PHE A 420 6.21 -12.58 -0.88
CA PHE A 420 5.96 -13.81 -0.12
C PHE A 420 5.21 -14.83 -0.96
N GLY A 421 5.82 -16.00 -1.20
CA GLY A 421 5.22 -17.10 -1.96
C GLY A 421 5.06 -16.86 -3.47
N LYS A 422 5.34 -15.64 -3.95
CA LYS A 422 5.48 -15.29 -5.36
C LYS A 422 6.39 -14.08 -5.56
N ASP A 423 6.94 -13.97 -6.76
CA ASP A 423 7.70 -12.80 -7.19
C ASP A 423 6.83 -11.54 -7.15
N SER A 424 7.49 -10.43 -6.84
CA SER A 424 6.87 -9.11 -6.70
C SER A 424 7.67 -8.12 -7.55
N VAL A 425 7.32 -8.04 -8.84
CA VAL A 425 8.12 -7.37 -9.88
C VAL A 425 7.28 -6.49 -10.78
N ASN A 426 7.91 -5.53 -11.44
CA ASN A 426 7.25 -4.53 -12.30
C ASN A 426 6.17 -3.74 -11.53
N VAL A 427 6.51 -3.27 -10.33
CA VAL A 427 5.63 -2.44 -9.52
C VAL A 427 6.26 -1.07 -9.35
N SER A 428 5.55 -0.04 -9.82
CA SER A 428 6.00 1.34 -9.74
C SER A 428 5.25 2.09 -8.66
N VAL A 429 6.02 2.78 -7.81
CA VAL A 429 5.53 3.51 -6.64
C VAL A 429 6.00 4.95 -6.74
N TYR A 430 5.10 5.87 -7.09
CA TYR A 430 5.50 7.23 -7.40
C TYR A 430 4.51 8.33 -7.08
N GLY A 431 4.99 9.55 -6.87
CA GLY A 431 4.13 10.70 -6.61
C GLY A 431 3.29 10.57 -5.33
N ASN A 432 3.66 9.70 -4.39
CA ASN A 432 2.96 9.53 -3.13
C ASN A 432 3.53 10.49 -2.08
N THR A 433 2.69 10.90 -1.14
CA THR A 433 3.08 11.69 0.04
C THR A 433 2.85 10.87 1.30
N PHE A 434 3.92 10.63 2.06
CA PHE A 434 3.90 9.96 3.35
C PHE A 434 4.26 10.99 4.43
N ASN A 435 3.28 11.42 5.21
CA ASN A 435 3.43 12.42 6.26
C ASN A 435 3.37 11.79 7.64
N GLU A 436 4.25 12.25 8.53
CA GLU A 436 4.35 11.78 9.93
C GLU A 436 4.41 10.25 10.07
N VAL A 437 5.11 9.59 9.14
CA VAL A 437 5.27 8.13 9.18
C VAL A 437 6.48 7.70 10.01
N GLY A 438 6.44 6.48 10.55
CA GLY A 438 7.63 5.82 11.14
C GLY A 438 8.55 5.24 10.07
N PHE A 439 7.95 4.56 9.09
CA PHE A 439 8.55 3.95 7.91
C PHE A 439 7.89 4.52 6.66
N GLY A 440 8.61 5.11 5.71
CA GLY A 440 8.04 5.51 4.42
C GLY A 440 7.77 4.28 3.55
N LEU A 441 8.83 3.51 3.30
CA LEU A 441 8.81 2.23 2.59
C LEU A 441 9.50 1.17 3.45
N ASN A 442 8.87 0.01 3.60
CA ASN A 442 9.47 -1.21 4.14
C ASN A 442 9.58 -2.26 3.03
N ILE A 443 10.71 -2.93 2.90
CA ILE A 443 10.98 -3.96 1.89
C ILE A 443 11.11 -5.31 2.59
N ASP A 444 10.30 -6.28 2.16
CA ASP A 444 10.28 -7.63 2.73
C ASP A 444 10.29 -8.69 1.61
N ALA A 445 11.19 -9.66 1.67
CA ALA A 445 11.28 -10.71 0.66
C ALA A 445 11.56 -12.05 1.31
N ALA A 446 10.68 -13.02 1.05
CA ALA A 446 10.89 -14.40 1.46
C ALA A 446 11.99 -15.06 0.61
N ALA A 447 12.70 -16.02 1.21
CA ALA A 447 13.69 -16.81 0.50
C ALA A 447 13.09 -17.44 -0.78
N GLY A 448 13.80 -17.29 -1.89
CA GLY A 448 13.42 -17.83 -3.20
C GLY A 448 12.47 -16.96 -4.02
N SER A 449 12.01 -15.81 -3.51
CA SER A 449 11.17 -14.86 -4.26
C SER A 449 12.00 -13.68 -4.77
N ARG A 450 11.74 -13.22 -6.00
CA ARG A 450 12.34 -12.00 -6.56
C ARG A 450 11.47 -10.79 -6.22
N LEU A 451 12.10 -9.74 -5.69
CA LEU A 451 11.47 -8.45 -5.45
C LEU A 451 12.18 -7.37 -6.28
N VAL A 452 11.43 -6.62 -7.07
CA VAL A 452 11.92 -5.41 -7.74
C VAL A 452 11.08 -4.23 -7.27
N VAL A 453 11.76 -3.18 -6.83
CA VAL A 453 11.12 -1.99 -6.26
C VAL A 453 11.53 -0.77 -7.08
N ASP A 454 10.57 -0.19 -7.81
CA ASP A 454 10.75 1.13 -8.43
C ASP A 454 10.00 2.17 -7.61
N PHE A 455 10.76 2.97 -6.85
CA PHE A 455 10.24 3.96 -5.90
C PHE A 455 10.77 5.36 -6.23
N TYR A 456 9.95 6.20 -6.85
CA TYR A 456 10.43 7.48 -7.37
C TYR A 456 9.46 8.64 -7.23
N GLU A 457 9.97 9.87 -7.15
CA GLU A 457 9.16 11.09 -7.05
C GLU A 457 8.17 11.10 -5.87
N ASN A 458 8.48 10.39 -4.79
CA ASN A 458 7.68 10.40 -3.56
C ASN A 458 8.21 11.44 -2.58
N LYS A 459 7.32 11.94 -1.72
CA LYS A 459 7.67 12.77 -0.57
C LYS A 459 7.44 11.98 0.72
N ILE A 460 8.46 11.90 1.56
CA ILE A 460 8.44 11.19 2.83
C ILE A 460 8.86 12.15 3.92
N THR A 461 7.97 12.35 4.88
CA THR A 461 8.25 13.11 6.09
C THR A 461 8.12 12.19 7.29
N ASN A 462 9.25 11.83 7.89
CA ASN A 462 9.28 11.02 9.09
C ASN A 462 8.90 11.86 10.32
N ARG A 463 8.11 11.26 11.22
CA ARG A 463 7.62 11.90 12.43
C ARG A 463 8.73 12.32 13.40
N SER A 464 8.45 13.33 14.23
CA SER A 464 9.32 13.73 15.35
C SER A 464 9.20 12.80 16.56
N VAL A 465 8.04 12.15 16.70
CA VAL A 465 7.71 11.31 17.86
C VAL A 465 8.54 10.03 17.86
N ARG A 466 9.06 9.72 19.04
CA ARG A 466 9.90 8.55 19.30
C ARG A 466 9.16 7.24 18.96
N PRO A 467 9.79 6.31 18.21
CA PRO A 467 9.30 4.93 18.11
C PRO A 467 9.46 4.20 19.46
N SER A 468 8.64 3.19 19.74
CA SER A 468 8.79 2.32 20.92
C SER A 468 10.25 1.86 21.12
N PRO A 469 10.74 1.69 22.35
CA PRO A 469 12.09 1.19 22.61
C PRO A 469 12.39 -0.07 21.77
N GLY A 470 13.44 -0.02 20.93
CA GLY A 470 13.87 -1.13 20.08
C GLY A 470 13.35 -1.11 18.63
N ARG A 471 12.61 -0.07 18.20
CA ARG A 471 12.28 0.15 16.79
C ARG A 471 12.95 1.42 16.26
N VAL A 472 13.42 1.37 15.02
CA VAL A 472 14.04 2.50 14.32
C VAL A 472 12.97 3.32 13.58
N ASN A 473 13.18 4.64 13.43
CA ASN A 473 12.47 5.43 12.43
C ASN A 473 13.35 5.42 11.17
N THR A 474 12.78 5.09 10.01
CA THR A 474 13.51 5.10 8.74
C THR A 474 12.63 5.53 7.58
N ALA A 475 13.18 6.21 6.59
CA ALA A 475 12.41 6.59 5.40
C ALA A 475 12.21 5.38 4.46
N VAL A 476 13.24 4.54 4.32
CA VAL A 476 13.24 3.27 3.59
C VAL A 476 13.96 2.20 4.42
N GLY A 477 13.22 1.26 4.99
CA GLY A 477 13.78 0.13 5.72
C GLY A 477 13.63 -1.17 4.95
N ALA A 478 14.54 -2.11 5.17
CA ALA A 478 14.23 -3.54 5.07
C ALA A 478 14.23 -4.10 6.49
N THR A 479 13.06 -4.47 6.99
CA THR A 479 12.98 -5.15 8.28
C THR A 479 13.53 -6.57 8.14
N MET A 480 14.81 -6.78 8.47
CA MET A 480 15.35 -8.13 8.74
C MET A 480 15.18 -8.56 10.20
N TYR A 481 14.58 -7.72 11.05
CA TYR A 481 14.31 -8.04 12.44
C TYR A 481 12.83 -8.37 12.64
N GLN A 482 12.44 -9.59 12.30
CA GLN A 482 11.55 -10.45 13.10
C GLN A 482 11.08 -11.64 12.24
N PHE A 483 11.15 -12.82 12.86
CA PHE A 483 10.76 -14.15 12.38
C PHE A 483 11.78 -14.89 11.51
N ALA A 484 12.37 -15.90 12.15
CA ALA A 484 13.32 -16.88 11.65
C ALA A 484 14.78 -16.41 11.56
N TYR A 485 15.59 -17.01 12.43
CA TYR A 485 16.90 -17.53 12.09
C TYR A 485 16.81 -18.27 10.74
N VAL A 486 16.81 -17.55 9.62
CA VAL A 486 17.03 -18.14 8.30
C VAL A 486 18.54 -18.17 8.14
N THR A 487 19.08 -19.38 8.24
CA THR A 487 20.44 -19.69 7.83
C THR A 487 20.75 -19.01 6.49
N PRO A 488 21.96 -18.44 6.30
CA PRO A 488 22.30 -17.55 5.18
C PRO A 488 22.21 -18.17 3.76
N SER A 489 21.66 -19.36 3.58
CA SER A 489 21.48 -20.04 2.30
C SER A 489 20.04 -19.95 1.79
N SER A 490 19.79 -19.18 0.71
CA SER A 490 18.97 -19.58 -0.48
C SER A 490 18.02 -18.54 -1.14
N GLY A 491 17.94 -17.28 -0.71
CA GLY A 491 17.17 -16.25 -1.47
C GLY A 491 18.01 -15.52 -2.53
N ASN A 492 17.44 -15.21 -3.71
CA ASN A 492 18.02 -14.32 -4.74
C ASN A 492 17.43 -12.92 -4.59
N TYR A 493 18.24 -11.88 -4.74
CA TYR A 493 18.07 -10.64 -3.99
C TYR A 493 17.51 -9.48 -4.80
N THR A 494 16.99 -8.51 -4.06
CA THR A 494 16.16 -7.42 -4.54
C THR A 494 16.92 -6.43 -5.44
N GLU A 495 16.29 -5.98 -6.52
CA GLU A 495 16.69 -4.76 -7.25
C GLU A 495 15.86 -3.59 -6.71
N VAL A 496 16.52 -2.61 -6.11
CA VAL A 496 15.86 -1.46 -5.47
C VAL A 496 16.27 -0.18 -6.18
N ASN A 497 15.32 0.49 -6.83
CA ASN A 497 15.51 1.77 -7.50
C ASN A 497 14.78 2.87 -6.72
N ILE A 498 15.52 3.77 -6.09
CA ILE A 498 15.03 4.90 -5.30
C ILE A 498 15.46 6.20 -6.00
N LEU A 499 14.55 6.82 -6.74
CA LEU A 499 14.90 7.91 -7.67
C LEU A 499 14.11 9.19 -7.41
N ASN A 500 14.76 10.35 -7.36
CA ASN A 500 14.10 11.67 -7.34
C ASN A 500 13.08 11.85 -6.19
N ASN A 501 13.27 11.19 -5.05
CA ASN A 501 12.39 11.35 -3.89
C ASN A 501 12.83 12.52 -3.00
N GLU A 502 11.91 13.06 -2.22
CA GLU A 502 12.18 14.01 -1.14
C GLU A 502 11.97 13.32 0.22
N PHE A 503 13.06 13.24 1.00
CA PHE A 503 13.07 12.71 2.36
C PHE A 503 13.30 13.85 3.34
N GLU A 504 12.40 13.99 4.30
CA GLU A 504 12.46 14.98 5.36
C GLU A 504 12.28 14.28 6.71
N GLN A 505 13.10 14.65 7.68
CA GLN A 505 12.93 14.24 9.07
C GLN A 505 12.60 15.47 9.89
N PHE A 506 11.44 15.47 10.56
CA PHE A 506 11.14 16.50 11.55
C PHE A 506 12.17 16.46 12.69
N ALA A 507 12.43 17.61 13.29
CA ALA A 507 13.31 17.71 14.45
C ALA A 507 12.87 16.66 15.50
N PRO A 508 13.73 15.68 15.84
CA PRO A 508 13.39 14.68 16.82
C PRO A 508 13.01 15.32 18.15
N ASP A 509 12.00 14.78 18.82
CA ASP A 509 11.61 15.23 20.15
C ASP A 509 12.80 15.14 21.12
N ALA A 510 12.79 15.99 22.16
CA ALA A 510 13.93 16.13 23.08
C ALA A 510 14.28 14.83 23.82
N ASP A 511 13.36 13.87 23.91
CA ASP A 511 13.49 12.59 24.61
C ASP A 511 14.19 11.50 23.78
N TRP A 512 14.51 11.76 22.51
CA TRP A 512 15.29 10.83 21.72
C TRP A 512 16.70 10.68 22.30
N SER A 513 17.05 9.44 22.68
CA SER A 513 18.43 9.10 23.04
C SER A 513 19.37 9.38 21.88
N ILE A 514 20.66 9.60 22.20
CA ILE A 514 21.71 9.74 21.18
C ILE A 514 21.70 8.52 20.24
N TYR A 515 21.50 7.34 20.79
CA TYR A 515 21.36 6.09 20.03
C TYR A 515 20.22 6.16 19.00
N ASN A 516 19.01 6.56 19.42
CA ASN A 516 17.86 6.67 18.51
C ASN A 516 18.11 7.70 17.40
N LYS A 517 18.77 8.81 17.71
CA LYS A 517 19.16 9.82 16.71
C LYS A 517 20.15 9.25 15.70
N GLY A 518 21.09 8.42 16.16
CA GLY A 518 22.09 7.75 15.32
C GLY A 518 21.51 6.64 14.43
N GLU A 519 20.44 5.97 14.87
CA GLU A 519 19.76 4.93 14.08
C GLU A 519 18.77 5.44 13.04
N ASN A 520 18.45 6.74 13.08
CA ASN A 520 17.56 7.35 12.12
C ASN A 520 18.20 7.40 10.73
N SER A 521 17.79 6.50 9.86
CA SER A 521 18.39 6.27 8.55
C SER A 521 17.37 6.41 7.43
N ILE A 522 17.83 6.64 6.20
CA ILE A 522 16.95 6.54 5.03
C ILE A 522 16.98 5.14 4.48
N PHE A 523 18.10 4.44 4.59
CA PHE A 523 18.24 3.09 4.07
C PHE A 523 18.87 2.19 5.13
N GLU A 524 18.19 1.13 5.53
CA GLU A 524 18.72 0.10 6.43
C GLU A 524 18.36 -1.29 5.90
N GLY A 525 19.33 -2.14 5.55
CA GLY A 525 18.98 -3.49 5.10
C GLY A 525 20.12 -4.40 4.63
N GLY A 526 19.82 -5.70 4.61
CA GLY A 526 20.69 -6.82 4.21
C GLY A 526 20.69 -7.13 2.70
N LYS A 527 21.42 -8.18 2.30
CA LYS A 527 21.35 -8.94 1.03
C LYS A 527 20.54 -8.29 -0.13
N TYR A 528 21.14 -7.35 -0.87
CA TYR A 528 20.60 -6.80 -2.12
C TYR A 528 21.42 -7.26 -3.32
N ASP A 529 20.80 -7.45 -4.49
CA ASP A 529 21.56 -7.65 -5.74
C ASP A 529 21.99 -6.30 -6.30
N SER A 530 21.07 -5.33 -6.31
CA SER A 530 21.41 -3.95 -6.64
C SER A 530 20.55 -2.91 -5.93
N VAL A 531 21.18 -1.80 -5.56
CA VAL A 531 20.53 -0.60 -5.04
C VAL A 531 20.95 0.59 -5.89
N THR A 532 19.98 1.25 -6.51
CA THR A 532 20.14 2.50 -7.25
C THR A 532 19.48 3.61 -6.44
N PHE A 533 20.23 4.60 -5.99
CA PHE A 533 19.71 5.73 -5.20
C PHE A 533 20.15 7.03 -5.86
N LYS A 534 19.29 7.64 -6.69
CA LYS A 534 19.70 8.76 -7.56
C LYS A 534 18.77 9.96 -7.51
N GLY A 535 19.34 11.16 -7.58
CA GLY A 535 18.59 12.41 -7.68
C GLY A 535 17.72 12.74 -6.46
N ASN A 536 17.91 12.05 -5.33
CA ASN A 536 17.07 12.25 -4.15
C ASN A 536 17.50 13.49 -3.36
N LYS A 537 16.54 14.13 -2.70
CA LYS A 537 16.79 15.21 -1.73
C LYS A 537 16.53 14.69 -0.32
N VAL A 538 17.48 14.91 0.58
CA VAL A 538 17.44 14.46 1.97
C VAL A 538 17.64 15.65 2.89
N THR A 539 16.74 15.85 3.85
CA THR A 539 16.79 16.99 4.77
C THR A 539 16.58 16.58 6.22
N GLY A 540 17.44 17.05 7.12
CA GLY A 540 17.21 17.02 8.58
C GLY A 540 17.53 15.70 9.30
N TYR A 541 17.93 14.65 8.59
CA TYR A 541 18.28 13.35 9.18
C TYR A 541 19.54 13.44 10.04
N GLN A 542 19.44 12.99 11.30
CA GLN A 542 20.55 13.04 12.25
C GLN A 542 21.43 11.78 12.22
N GLY A 543 20.90 10.62 11.80
CA GLY A 543 21.64 9.36 11.74
C GLY A 543 22.32 9.12 10.38
N ALA A 544 22.74 7.87 10.17
CA ALA A 544 23.33 7.47 8.89
C ALA A 544 22.27 7.49 7.81
N VAL A 545 22.45 8.29 6.76
CA VAL A 545 21.48 8.34 5.68
C VAL A 545 21.41 6.98 4.96
N ILE A 546 22.54 6.30 4.78
CA ILE A 546 22.58 4.95 4.19
C ILE A 546 23.29 4.01 5.16
N ARG A 547 22.64 2.92 5.56
CA ARG A 547 23.21 1.79 6.32
C ARG A 547 22.96 0.51 5.53
N ALA A 548 23.97 -0.01 4.84
CA ALA A 548 23.84 -1.28 4.13
C ALA A 548 24.59 -2.38 4.85
N LEU A 549 23.93 -3.54 5.01
CA LEU A 549 24.47 -4.79 5.51
C LEU A 549 24.66 -5.71 4.29
N TYR A 550 25.90 -6.00 3.94
CA TYR A 550 26.22 -6.50 2.60
C TYR A 550 26.18 -8.02 2.51
N HIS A 551 25.79 -8.54 1.34
CA HIS A 551 26.20 -9.86 0.86
C HIS A 551 26.70 -9.81 -0.60
N ALA A 552 27.66 -10.67 -0.93
CA ALA A 552 28.36 -10.66 -2.22
C ALA A 552 27.63 -11.44 -3.34
N PRO A 553 27.64 -10.95 -4.60
CA PRO A 553 28.17 -9.67 -5.09
C PRO A 553 27.08 -8.60 -5.33
N ALA A 554 26.82 -7.74 -4.34
CA ALA A 554 25.88 -6.62 -4.45
C ALA A 554 26.46 -5.40 -5.21
N ARG A 555 25.61 -4.67 -5.93
CA ARG A 555 25.92 -3.38 -6.60
C ARG A 555 25.19 -2.22 -5.93
N TYR A 556 25.90 -1.16 -5.60
CA TYR A 556 25.30 0.07 -5.06
C TYR A 556 25.69 1.27 -5.92
N ASP A 557 24.70 2.02 -6.39
CA ASP A 557 24.88 3.15 -7.31
C ASP A 557 24.12 4.38 -6.79
N PHE A 558 24.87 5.27 -6.12
CA PHE A 558 24.40 6.49 -5.51
C PHE A 558 24.85 7.69 -6.35
N ASP A 559 23.93 8.36 -7.04
CA ASP A 559 24.30 9.40 -8.00
C ASP A 559 23.43 10.67 -7.90
N GLY A 560 24.05 11.85 -7.86
CA GLY A 560 23.33 13.11 -7.98
C GLY A 560 22.39 13.46 -6.81
N ASN A 561 22.62 12.92 -5.61
CA ASN A 561 21.75 13.20 -4.45
C ASN A 561 22.15 14.49 -3.72
N LEU A 562 21.18 15.14 -3.08
CA LEU A 562 21.37 16.35 -2.28
C LEU A 562 21.04 16.06 -0.81
N PHE A 563 22.03 16.25 0.08
CA PHE A 563 21.88 16.11 1.53
C PHE A 563 21.97 17.49 2.19
N VAL A 564 20.98 17.87 2.99
CA VAL A 564 20.87 19.20 3.62
C VAL A 564 20.63 19.06 5.13
N ASN A 565 21.49 19.70 5.93
CA ASN A 565 21.39 19.69 7.39
C ASN A 565 21.37 18.27 7.99
N CYS A 566 22.14 17.36 7.41
CA CYS A 566 22.21 15.96 7.86
C CYS A 566 23.37 15.70 8.84
N GLY A 567 23.28 14.58 9.54
CA GLY A 567 24.29 14.09 10.47
C GLY A 567 24.16 14.65 11.90
N PHE A 568 24.70 13.90 12.85
CA PHE A 568 24.71 14.23 14.27
C PHE A 568 26.16 14.40 14.76
N ALA A 569 26.38 15.36 15.64
CA ALA A 569 27.67 15.57 16.29
C ALA A 569 27.66 14.95 17.69
N GLY A 570 28.58 14.03 17.99
CA GLY A 570 28.69 13.35 19.28
C GLY A 570 29.56 12.09 19.22
N GLU A 571 29.72 11.39 20.36
CA GLU A 571 30.53 10.15 20.46
C GLU A 571 29.99 9.00 19.59
N ASP A 572 28.68 9.01 19.29
CA ASP A 572 28.01 8.05 18.39
C ASP A 572 27.72 8.62 16.99
N ALA A 573 28.48 9.63 16.54
CA ALA A 573 28.29 10.23 15.22
C ALA A 573 28.40 9.17 14.11
N ARG A 574 27.30 8.93 13.39
CA ARG A 574 27.30 8.02 12.25
C ARG A 574 27.54 8.77 10.93
N PRO A 575 28.30 8.18 9.98
CA PRO A 575 28.47 8.73 8.64
C PRO A 575 27.14 8.92 7.91
N VAL A 576 27.06 9.88 6.99
CA VAL A 576 25.95 9.94 6.02
C VAL A 576 25.84 8.63 5.22
N VAL A 577 26.98 7.99 4.90
CA VAL A 577 27.02 6.66 4.29
C VAL A 577 27.78 5.68 5.20
N HIS A 578 27.05 4.79 5.86
CA HIS A 578 27.57 3.70 6.67
C HIS A 578 27.46 2.37 5.92
N LEU A 579 28.59 1.75 5.61
CA LEU A 579 28.60 0.42 5.02
C LEU A 579 29.18 -0.57 6.03
N ASP A 580 28.35 -1.46 6.57
CA ASP A 580 28.73 -2.34 7.67
C ASP A 580 28.70 -3.82 7.22
N ASN A 581 29.66 -4.61 7.68
CA ASN A 581 29.72 -6.04 7.40
C ASN A 581 29.42 -6.81 8.68
N VAL A 582 28.21 -7.36 8.76
CA VAL A 582 27.71 -8.08 9.95
C VAL A 582 28.04 -9.57 9.96
N ASP A 583 28.49 -10.16 8.85
CA ASP A 583 28.70 -11.60 8.79
C ASP A 583 30.18 -11.96 9.04
N GLU A 584 30.46 -12.53 10.21
CA GLU A 584 31.84 -12.84 10.62
C GLU A 584 32.49 -13.99 9.84
N ALA A 585 31.70 -14.77 9.12
CA ALA A 585 32.09 -16.10 8.66
C ALA A 585 32.56 -16.18 7.19
N TRP A 586 32.59 -15.09 6.41
CA TRP A 586 32.77 -15.21 4.95
C TRP A 586 33.61 -14.10 4.29
N ASN A 587 34.61 -14.51 3.49
CA ASN A 587 35.36 -13.67 2.54
C ASN A 587 34.46 -13.20 1.38
N GLN A 588 33.56 -12.26 1.63
CA GLN A 588 32.59 -11.78 0.64
C GLN A 588 33.14 -10.59 -0.16
N ARG A 589 33.02 -10.64 -1.49
CA ARG A 589 33.40 -9.57 -2.43
C ARG A 589 32.21 -8.65 -2.73
N ILE A 590 32.34 -7.35 -2.45
CA ILE A 590 31.36 -6.38 -2.94
C ILE A 590 31.62 -6.17 -4.44
N GLY A 591 30.57 -6.23 -5.27
CA GLY A 591 30.72 -6.06 -6.72
C GLY A 591 31.18 -4.64 -7.05
N MET A 592 30.32 -3.65 -6.78
CA MET A 592 30.63 -2.26 -7.10
C MET A 592 29.92 -1.30 -6.16
N ILE A 593 30.63 -0.28 -5.69
CA ILE A 593 30.05 0.88 -5.01
C ILE A 593 30.39 2.12 -5.83
N SER A 594 29.37 2.82 -6.30
CA SER A 594 29.48 4.10 -7.00
C SER A 594 28.78 5.18 -6.18
N LEU A 595 29.49 6.27 -5.90
CA LEU A 595 29.00 7.44 -5.16
C LEU A 595 29.40 8.69 -5.93
N THR A 596 28.62 9.06 -6.94
CA THR A 596 28.97 10.12 -7.90
C THR A 596 28.03 11.31 -7.85
N GLY A 597 28.51 12.51 -8.20
CA GLY A 597 27.67 13.70 -8.32
C GLY A 597 26.88 14.15 -7.06
N ASN A 598 27.18 13.61 -5.87
CA ASN A 598 26.42 13.90 -4.65
C ASN A 598 26.83 15.24 -4.02
N LYS A 599 25.88 15.99 -3.46
CA LYS A 599 26.09 17.29 -2.80
C LYS A 599 25.72 17.23 -1.32
N PHE A 600 26.62 17.71 -0.46
CA PHE A 600 26.44 17.72 0.99
C PHE A 600 26.49 19.16 1.52
N VAL A 601 25.36 19.67 2.00
CA VAL A 601 25.17 21.05 2.47
C VAL A 601 24.90 21.05 3.98
N ASN A 602 25.75 21.75 4.75
CA ASN A 602 25.64 21.85 6.22
C ASN A 602 25.59 20.50 6.94
N VAL A 603 26.36 19.53 6.46
CA VAL A 603 26.43 18.19 7.08
C VAL A 603 27.41 18.21 8.24
N LYS A 604 26.98 17.80 9.43
CA LYS A 604 27.77 17.92 10.67
C LYS A 604 28.92 16.92 10.77
N TYR A 605 28.79 15.73 10.16
CA TYR A 605 29.83 14.70 10.12
C TYR A 605 29.72 13.91 8.80
N THR A 606 30.71 14.07 7.92
CA THR A 606 30.86 13.24 6.71
C THR A 606 31.95 12.20 6.98
N HIS A 607 31.62 11.14 7.70
CA HIS A 607 32.37 9.90 7.58
C HIS A 607 31.89 9.22 6.29
N ALA A 608 32.81 8.73 5.46
CA ALA A 608 32.44 8.17 4.17
C ALA A 608 32.27 6.64 4.24
N PHE A 609 33.08 5.93 5.05
CA PHE A 609 33.05 4.47 5.19
C PHE A 609 33.58 4.06 6.56
N VAL A 610 33.09 2.95 7.12
CA VAL A 610 33.76 2.23 8.21
C VAL A 610 33.70 0.76 7.83
N PHE A 611 34.82 0.22 7.33
CA PHE A 611 34.91 -1.21 7.07
C PHE A 611 35.45 -1.90 8.32
N TYR A 612 34.60 -2.66 9.02
CA TYR A 612 35.03 -3.42 10.20
C TYR A 612 35.88 -4.65 9.86
N LYS A 613 35.91 -5.10 8.59
CA LYS A 613 36.62 -6.30 8.10
C LYS A 613 37.13 -6.09 6.66
N PRO A 614 38.14 -6.87 6.20
CA PRO A 614 38.68 -6.73 4.85
C PRO A 614 37.63 -7.03 3.78
N LEU A 615 37.23 -6.00 3.03
CA LEU A 615 36.36 -6.08 1.86
C LEU A 615 37.22 -5.76 0.64
N THR A 616 37.13 -6.60 -0.39
CA THR A 616 37.74 -6.35 -1.71
C THR A 616 36.63 -5.96 -2.69
N PRO A 617 36.23 -4.67 -2.72
CA PRO A 617 35.33 -4.20 -3.76
C PRO A 617 36.05 -4.26 -5.12
N GLU A 618 35.40 -4.77 -6.16
CA GLU A 618 36.04 -4.83 -7.48
C GLU A 618 36.29 -3.42 -8.06
N LYS A 619 35.39 -2.46 -7.75
CA LYS A 619 35.51 -1.04 -8.13
C LYS A 619 34.85 -0.12 -7.10
N MET A 620 35.55 0.98 -6.76
CA MET A 620 35.00 2.10 -6.00
C MET A 620 35.27 3.43 -6.70
N ALA A 621 34.21 4.23 -6.89
CA ALA A 621 34.29 5.56 -7.50
C ALA A 621 33.55 6.59 -6.66
N PHE A 622 34.23 7.68 -6.29
CA PHE A 622 33.67 8.75 -5.48
C PHE A 622 33.84 10.11 -6.16
N THR A 623 32.73 10.80 -6.44
CA THR A 623 32.71 12.22 -6.86
C THR A 623 31.60 13.00 -6.14
N GLY A 624 31.90 14.23 -5.69
CA GLY A 624 30.89 15.08 -5.03
C GLY A 624 31.38 16.45 -4.57
N GLU A 625 30.44 17.28 -4.13
CA GLU A 625 30.64 18.61 -3.52
C GLU A 625 30.34 18.56 -2.03
N VAL A 626 31.25 19.07 -1.19
CA VAL A 626 31.12 19.04 0.28
C VAL A 626 31.34 20.43 0.86
N SER A 627 30.43 20.89 1.73
CA SER A 627 30.59 22.10 2.57
C SER A 627 30.58 21.78 4.07
N GLY A 628 31.51 20.91 4.50
CA GLY A 628 31.59 20.41 5.88
C GLY A 628 32.81 19.53 6.17
N TRP A 629 32.85 18.91 7.36
CA TRP A 629 33.93 18.03 7.80
C TRP A 629 33.94 16.71 7.03
N LEU A 630 34.99 16.43 6.25
CA LEU A 630 35.22 15.14 5.60
C LEU A 630 36.29 14.34 6.38
N SER A 631 35.95 13.13 6.82
CA SER A 631 36.91 12.17 7.38
C SER A 631 36.77 10.83 6.64
N PRO A 632 37.58 10.59 5.59
CA PRO A 632 37.62 9.28 4.97
C PRO A 632 38.40 8.33 5.89
N TYR A 633 37.68 7.43 6.57
CA TYR A 633 38.28 6.35 7.33
C TYR A 633 38.17 5.05 6.51
N SER A 634 39.21 4.68 5.76
CA SER A 634 39.33 3.31 5.26
C SER A 634 40.23 2.53 6.22
N GLY A 635 39.73 1.43 6.78
CA GLY A 635 40.50 0.54 7.66
C GLY A 635 41.21 -0.61 6.91
N HIS A 636 41.58 -0.44 5.63
CA HIS A 636 41.99 -1.55 4.75
C HIS A 636 43.36 -1.34 4.09
N GLU A 637 44.21 -2.38 4.08
CA GLU A 637 45.40 -2.48 3.23
C GLU A 637 45.02 -3.10 1.87
N PRO A 638 44.91 -2.35 0.76
CA PRO A 638 44.46 -2.91 -0.52
C PRO A 638 45.43 -3.99 -1.04
N ASN A 639 44.87 -5.06 -1.61
CA ASN A 639 45.65 -6.01 -2.40
C ASN A 639 46.06 -5.33 -3.70
N GLY A 640 47.28 -5.56 -4.19
CA GLY A 640 47.96 -4.77 -5.24
C GLY A 640 47.31 -4.65 -6.63
N SER A 641 46.05 -5.09 -6.80
CA SER A 641 45.24 -4.94 -8.01
C SER A 641 44.05 -3.96 -7.88
N ASP A 642 43.73 -3.49 -6.68
CA ASP A 642 42.48 -2.75 -6.44
C ASP A 642 42.67 -1.23 -6.62
N PHE A 643 41.77 -0.60 -7.40
CA PHE A 643 41.79 0.85 -7.65
C PHE A 643 40.68 1.56 -6.88
N CYS A 644 41.05 2.37 -5.89
CA CYS A 644 40.17 3.34 -5.26
C CYS A 644 40.43 4.73 -5.86
N ARG A 645 39.41 5.39 -6.41
CA ARG A 645 39.51 6.77 -6.92
C ARG A 645 38.59 7.71 -6.14
N PHE A 646 39.17 8.77 -5.60
CA PHE A 646 38.48 9.83 -4.85
C PHE A 646 38.72 11.17 -5.54
N ASP A 647 37.67 11.78 -6.09
CA ASP A 647 37.70 13.12 -6.71
C ASP A 647 36.64 14.02 -6.05
N TYR A 648 37.03 14.91 -5.12
CA TYR A 648 36.09 15.82 -4.45
C TYR A 648 36.44 17.29 -4.76
N SER A 649 35.40 18.10 -4.98
CA SER A 649 35.51 19.56 -4.99
C SER A 649 34.98 20.09 -3.66
N VAL A 650 35.82 20.81 -2.92
CA VAL A 650 35.43 21.42 -1.64
C VAL A 650 34.92 22.84 -1.92
N GLY A 651 33.76 23.19 -1.36
CA GLY A 651 33.25 24.58 -1.40
C GLY A 651 34.06 25.50 -0.46
N GLU A 652 33.56 26.71 -0.17
CA GLU A 652 34.18 27.63 0.81
C GLU A 652 34.41 26.90 2.16
N VAL A 653 35.67 26.63 2.48
CA VAL A 653 36.08 26.08 3.77
C VAL A 653 36.27 27.26 4.72
N ASN A 654 35.46 27.37 5.76
CA ASN A 654 35.74 28.35 6.81
C ASN A 654 36.86 27.83 7.72
N GLU A 655 37.63 28.75 8.28
CA GLU A 655 38.75 28.51 9.20
C GLU A 655 38.38 27.72 10.48
N ASN A 656 37.08 27.53 10.77
CA ASN A 656 36.56 26.74 11.89
C ASN A 656 36.16 25.30 11.50
N MET A 657 36.36 24.87 10.24
CA MET A 657 36.11 23.50 9.77
C MET A 657 37.40 22.81 9.28
N PRO A 658 38.31 22.36 10.18
CA PRO A 658 39.45 21.54 9.79
C PRO A 658 39.04 20.32 8.97
N ILE A 659 39.76 20.03 7.88
CA ILE A 659 39.65 18.72 7.24
C ILE A 659 40.54 17.76 8.05
N ALA A 660 39.92 16.90 8.86
CA ALA A 660 40.64 15.90 9.64
C ALA A 660 40.76 14.59 8.85
N TYR A 661 41.96 14.30 8.35
CA TYR A 661 42.31 12.99 7.79
C TYR A 661 42.91 12.11 8.89
N ASN A 662 42.29 10.96 9.16
CA ASN A 662 42.88 9.90 9.98
C ASN A 662 43.42 8.81 9.04
N ALA A 663 44.67 8.99 8.58
CA ALA A 663 45.26 8.25 7.47
C ALA A 663 45.90 6.92 7.89
N ASN A 664 45.16 6.03 8.56
CA ASN A 664 45.70 4.73 8.93
C ASN A 664 45.72 3.70 7.79
N SER A 665 45.09 3.94 6.61
CA SER A 665 45.07 2.93 5.52
C SER A 665 44.55 3.45 4.15
N VAL A 666 45.10 4.55 3.61
CA VAL A 666 44.76 4.97 2.23
C VAL A 666 45.90 4.61 1.28
N HIS A 667 45.64 3.73 0.30
CA HIS A 667 46.48 3.65 -0.91
C HIS A 667 45.64 4.01 -2.13
N GLY A 668 46.17 4.90 -2.96
CA GLY A 668 45.50 5.41 -4.14
C GLY A 668 45.95 6.84 -4.46
N LYS A 669 45.57 7.35 -5.63
CA LYS A 669 45.75 8.76 -5.98
C LYS A 669 44.55 9.56 -5.49
N ILE A 670 44.75 10.46 -4.55
CA ILE A 670 43.75 11.47 -4.19
C ILE A 670 44.00 12.70 -5.05
N LYS A 671 42.99 13.16 -5.79
CA LYS A 671 43.03 14.45 -6.48
C LYS A 671 42.08 15.41 -5.78
N LEU A 672 42.64 16.41 -5.11
CA LEU A 672 41.88 17.54 -4.56
C LEU A 672 41.97 18.70 -5.56
N SER A 673 40.84 19.25 -5.98
CA SER A 673 40.79 20.45 -6.81
C SER A 673 39.83 21.46 -6.19
N SER A 674 40.36 22.63 -5.81
CA SER A 674 39.60 23.79 -5.37
C SER A 674 39.94 24.99 -6.25
N ALA A 675 38.97 25.90 -6.42
CA ALA A 675 39.18 27.20 -7.04
C ALA A 675 39.78 28.24 -6.08
N GLU A 676 39.64 28.07 -4.75
CA GLU A 676 40.07 29.04 -3.73
C GLU A 676 40.78 28.39 -2.52
N GLU A 677 41.92 28.99 -2.18
CA GLU A 677 42.90 28.86 -1.07
C GLU A 677 43.20 27.54 -0.31
N THR A 678 44.43 27.56 0.23
CA THR A 678 45.22 26.62 1.03
C THR A 678 44.44 25.75 2.03
N TYR A 679 44.74 24.44 2.07
CA TYR A 679 44.15 23.51 3.03
C TYR A 679 44.97 23.38 4.33
N PHE A 680 44.31 23.39 5.48
CA PHE A 680 44.93 23.06 6.76
C PHE A 680 44.64 21.59 7.13
N PHE A 681 45.69 20.75 7.10
CA PHE A 681 45.63 19.40 7.65
C PHE A 681 45.97 19.43 9.13
N LYS A 682 45.02 19.08 10.00
CA LYS A 682 45.28 18.91 11.44
C LYS A 682 45.31 17.42 11.77
N LEU A 683 46.52 16.86 11.89
CA LEU A 683 46.73 15.52 12.44
C LEU A 683 46.38 15.55 13.94
N LYS A 684 45.36 14.78 14.34
CA LYS A 684 44.95 14.68 15.75
C LYS A 684 45.67 13.48 16.38
N ASN A 685 46.75 13.75 17.11
CA ASN A 685 47.42 12.86 18.07
C ASN A 685 47.60 11.38 17.62
N THR A 686 48.46 11.12 16.65
CA THR A 686 49.00 9.76 16.44
C THR A 686 50.51 9.83 16.25
N ILE A 687 51.23 9.20 17.17
CA ILE A 687 52.68 8.98 17.09
C ILE A 687 52.90 7.69 16.29
N VAL A 688 53.14 7.75 14.97
CA VAL A 688 53.75 6.67 14.15
C VAL A 688 54.39 7.27 12.87
N PRO A 689 55.57 6.80 12.41
CA PRO A 689 56.37 7.46 11.36
C PRO A 689 55.95 7.01 9.95
N TRP A 690 55.20 7.85 9.24
CA TRP A 690 54.90 7.64 7.82
C TRP A 690 55.57 8.76 7.00
N ASN A 691 56.51 8.39 6.14
CA ASN A 691 57.17 9.34 5.24
C ASN A 691 56.30 9.55 3.99
N TYR A 692 55.72 10.74 3.87
CA TYR A 692 55.08 11.20 2.64
C TYR A 692 56.15 11.78 1.70
N ALA A 693 56.21 11.30 0.45
CA ALA A 693 57.04 11.92 -0.58
C ALA A 693 56.15 12.75 -1.51
N GLY A 694 56.16 14.07 -1.33
CA GLY A 694 55.60 14.99 -2.32
C GLY A 694 56.51 15.06 -3.53
N LYS A 695 56.00 14.72 -4.73
CA LYS A 695 56.67 15.04 -6.00
C LYS A 695 56.21 16.42 -6.45
N SER A 696 57.13 17.38 -6.39
CA SER A 696 57.02 18.70 -7.02
C SER A 696 57.86 18.68 -8.30
N GLU A 697 57.34 19.15 -9.43
CA GLU A 697 58.09 19.32 -10.67
C GLU A 697 59.08 20.52 -10.64
N ALA A 698 59.24 21.20 -9.50
CA ALA A 698 60.20 22.30 -9.34
C ALA A 698 61.02 22.18 -8.02
N ALA A 699 62.33 22.42 -8.14
CA ALA A 699 63.28 22.40 -7.02
C ALA A 699 63.02 23.56 -6.02
N PRO A 700 63.04 23.33 -4.69
CA PRO A 700 62.72 24.36 -3.70
C PRO A 700 63.98 25.00 -3.08
N THR A 701 63.92 26.31 -2.81
CA THR A 701 64.91 27.06 -2.00
C THR A 701 64.33 27.70 -0.73
N ALA A 702 63.15 27.29 -0.24
CA ALA A 702 62.62 27.72 1.07
C ALA A 702 61.54 26.75 1.61
N PRO A 703 61.33 26.66 2.94
CA PRO A 703 60.28 25.82 3.53
C PRO A 703 58.90 26.34 3.11
N ARG A 704 58.12 25.53 2.38
CA ARG A 704 56.74 25.85 2.00
C ARG A 704 55.76 25.20 2.95
N TYR A 705 54.70 25.94 3.29
CA TYR A 705 53.45 25.40 3.80
C TYR A 705 52.72 24.63 2.68
N PHE A 706 52.09 23.51 3.02
CA PHE A 706 51.49 22.58 2.05
C PHE A 706 50.25 23.17 1.36
N GLY A 707 50.19 23.09 0.02
CA GLY A 707 48.99 23.35 -0.80
C GLY A 707 49.03 24.63 -1.65
N ASP A 708 49.87 24.69 -2.70
CA ASP A 708 49.81 25.75 -3.72
C ASP A 708 49.17 25.27 -5.04
N ARG A 709 48.70 26.24 -5.85
CA ARG A 709 47.70 26.17 -6.94
C ARG A 709 48.05 25.29 -8.17
N ARG A 710 48.91 24.28 -8.08
CA ARG A 710 49.38 23.52 -9.24
C ARG A 710 49.26 22.01 -9.10
N GLY A 711 48.02 21.52 -8.97
CA GLY A 711 47.69 20.13 -9.31
C GLY A 711 48.58 19.08 -8.65
N ASP A 712 48.86 19.25 -7.36
CA ASP A 712 49.65 18.29 -6.59
C ASP A 712 48.98 16.92 -6.59
N TYR A 713 49.75 15.88 -6.89
CA TYR A 713 49.36 14.48 -6.75
C TYR A 713 50.10 13.88 -5.55
N TYR A 714 49.37 13.16 -4.70
CA TYR A 714 49.93 12.44 -3.56
C TYR A 714 50.06 10.96 -3.90
N GLU A 715 51.28 10.43 -3.92
CA GLU A 715 51.56 8.99 -3.96
C GLU A 715 51.92 8.52 -2.54
N ALA A 716 51.06 7.73 -1.92
CA ALA A 716 51.39 7.01 -0.69
C ALA A 716 52.07 5.69 -1.08
N VAL A 717 53.33 5.49 -0.68
CA VAL A 717 54.07 4.25 -0.90
C VAL A 717 54.25 3.54 0.44
N LEU A 718 53.79 2.29 0.53
CA LEU A 718 54.02 1.45 1.71
C LEU A 718 55.48 0.99 1.80
N PRO A 719 56.07 0.93 3.01
CA PRO A 719 57.23 0.09 3.26
C PRO A 719 56.76 -1.32 3.64
N SER A 720 56.81 -2.28 2.71
CA SER A 720 56.78 -3.69 3.12
C SER A 720 58.20 -4.15 3.50
N ALA A 721 58.29 -4.96 4.55
CA ALA A 721 59.55 -5.57 4.99
C ALA A 721 60.10 -6.46 3.87
N GLY A 722 61.23 -6.02 3.28
CA GLY A 722 61.90 -6.70 2.16
C GLY A 722 61.97 -5.90 0.85
N SER A 723 61.38 -4.70 0.78
CA SER A 723 61.41 -3.88 -0.45
C SER A 723 62.69 -3.05 -0.57
N PHE A 724 63.45 -3.28 -1.66
CA PHE A 724 64.54 -2.41 -2.09
C PHE A 724 63.97 -1.16 -2.77
N MET A 725 64.35 0.03 -2.31
CA MET A 725 64.20 1.24 -3.12
C MET A 725 65.27 1.24 -4.23
N ARG A 726 64.85 1.18 -5.49
CA ARG A 726 65.67 1.63 -6.62
C ARG A 726 65.28 3.06 -6.94
N TYR A 727 66.19 3.99 -6.72
CA TYR A 727 66.12 5.30 -7.35
C TYR A 727 66.95 5.29 -8.63
N VAL A 728 66.38 5.82 -9.71
CA VAL A 728 67.12 6.24 -10.89
C VAL A 728 67.28 7.75 -10.77
N CYS A 729 68.50 8.22 -10.45
CA CYS A 729 68.85 9.61 -10.68
C CYS A 729 69.18 9.74 -12.17
N VAL A 730 68.34 10.47 -12.91
CA VAL A 730 68.76 11.10 -14.16
C VAL A 730 69.34 12.45 -13.75
N ASN A 731 70.67 12.58 -13.82
CA ASN A 731 71.30 13.89 -13.77
C ASN A 731 71.45 14.41 -15.20
N ASP A 732 71.13 15.68 -15.40
CA ASP A 732 71.40 16.42 -16.64
C ASP A 732 72.91 16.60 -16.83
N SER A 733 73.57 15.59 -17.43
CA SER A 733 74.82 15.70 -18.20
C SER A 733 75.13 14.36 -18.89
N PRO A 734 75.54 14.34 -20.18
CA PRO A 734 75.67 13.10 -20.94
C PRO A 734 76.91 12.28 -20.54
N GLY A 735 76.67 11.09 -19.98
CA GLY A 735 77.62 9.98 -19.96
C GLY A 735 78.31 9.68 -18.64
N ALA A 736 77.67 8.86 -17.78
CA ALA A 736 78.28 7.79 -16.97
C ALA A 736 77.27 7.28 -15.92
N THR A 737 76.94 5.98 -15.97
CA THR A 737 76.20 5.28 -14.90
C THR A 737 77.17 4.54 -14.01
N THR A 738 77.14 4.80 -12.70
CA THR A 738 77.79 3.95 -11.68
C THR A 738 76.74 3.47 -10.69
N LEU A 739 76.66 2.16 -10.49
CA LEU A 739 75.77 1.49 -9.53
C LEU A 739 76.50 1.31 -8.20
N GLY A 740 75.91 1.80 -7.10
CA GLY A 740 76.36 1.53 -5.74
C GLY A 740 75.18 1.15 -4.84
N THR A 741 75.29 0.01 -4.15
CA THR A 741 74.34 -0.46 -3.13
C THR A 741 74.88 -0.23 -1.73
N TRP A 742 74.05 0.34 -0.84
CA TRP A 742 74.33 0.45 0.60
C TRP A 742 73.50 -0.58 1.38
N LYS A 743 74.14 -1.31 2.30
CA LYS A 743 73.50 -2.21 3.27
C LYS A 743 73.64 -1.59 4.66
N GLY A 744 72.53 -1.43 5.36
CA GLY A 744 72.50 -0.84 6.70
C GLY A 744 73.03 -1.77 7.79
N ALA A 745 73.68 -1.12 8.75
CA ALA A 745 73.92 -1.47 10.16
C ALA A 745 74.78 -2.69 10.50
N GLY A 746 76.07 -2.42 10.74
CA GLY A 746 76.96 -3.20 11.60
C GLY A 746 78.21 -2.38 11.93
N SER A 747 78.30 -1.90 13.16
CA SER A 747 79.45 -1.30 13.87
C SER A 747 80.40 -0.36 13.09
N ILE A 748 80.44 0.90 13.53
CA ILE A 748 81.62 1.74 13.34
C ILE A 748 82.71 1.22 14.29
N GLU A 749 83.85 0.79 13.75
CA GLU A 749 85.17 1.01 14.36
C GLU A 749 86.26 1.04 13.27
N SER A 750 87.02 2.14 13.30
CA SER A 750 88.12 2.66 12.46
C SER A 750 87.91 2.73 10.94
#